data_AF-A0A6N2LD57-F1
#
_entry.id   AF-A0A6N2LD57-F1
#
_cell.length_a   1.000
_cell.length_b   1.000
_cell.length_c   1.000
_cell.angle_alpha   90.00
_cell.angle_beta   90.00
_cell.angle_gamma   90.00
#
_symmetry.space_group_name_H-M   'P 1'
#
loop_
_entity.id
_entity.type
_entity.pdbx_description
1 polymer ?
#
loop_
_entity_poly.entity_id
_entity_poly.type
_entity_poly.pdbx_seq_one_letter_code
_entity_poly.pdbx_strand_id
1 'polypeptide(L)'
;MNSVNKKNKNANIKAHNVKNYLWVFVNCLIDNPAFDSQTKETLTLRQSSFGSKCELSEDLLKKVAKSDIVDNLLSWAKFKENKELKKTDGTKTAKVNVPKLEDANEAGGRYSEKCTLILTEGDSAKALAIAGVAGLSQMERNFYGVFPLRGKLLNVREATSKQLKENKEIESIKKILGLQHDKQYSNVKSLRYGHLMIMTDQDHDGSHIKGLLINFIHSFWPSLLKVPSFMVEFITPIVKATRRNGTVLSFYSMPEYESWKESLSGNASGWSIKYYKGLGTSTSKEGKEYFKNLDKHKKDFLWMDEQDGDAIELAFSKKKIEARKNWLRQHEPGTYLDHNQKIIKYSDFINKELILFSMADLQRSIPSMVDGLKPGQRKILFCSFKRNFVKEAKISQFSGYVSEHSAYHHGEQSLAGTIIGMAQDFVGSNNINLLQPNGQFGTRSVGGKDHASARYIYTQLSPITRFLFPKDDDGLLNYQDEDGQTIEPTWYIPIIPMVLVNGCEGIGTGWSTFIPNYNPRDVVANIRRLLNGEMMEPMNPWYRGFKGTIEKGASKEGGCTSYTVNGVINEVNETTLRITELPVRRWTDDYKAFLNSVTEGIRDENGNLPKDPFVKDFRKYGDDAAVDFEVLLSEENMLVAKQEGLLKKFKLTTTISTNNMHLFDSAGVIKKYDNPEQILENFFHLRLEYYETRKKVLLENLEFELLKLENKVRFILGVVRGEIIVNNRKRAHLFLELHQKGFNPIPKKSKAVVPGETDDTEEAEDSPDGSGVRASDYDYLLSMAIGTLTLEKVQQLCADRDKLNGEVDSLRKTTPRVLWVKDLEALEMQLDMLDKHDAEAEEARRKLKGAGAKGDAGFKVSKQAPKNPRKYTKKAINEEVSVETTGTSSSSAIETENAAEVVKPKGRAGSKKAPAKSGTFSDELPTQNK
;
A
#
# COMPACT_ATOMS: atom_id res chain seq x y z
N MET A 1 39.76 14.86 -2.97
CA MET A 1 38.30 14.78 -2.70
C MET A 1 37.67 13.62 -3.47
N ASN A 2 37.51 13.71 -4.80
CA ASN A 2 36.75 12.71 -5.60
C ASN A 2 37.15 11.23 -5.35
N SER A 3 38.43 10.92 -5.23
CA SER A 3 38.92 9.55 -4.93
C SER A 3 38.45 9.04 -3.57
N VAL A 4 38.39 9.90 -2.55
CA VAL A 4 37.88 9.56 -1.21
C VAL A 4 36.36 9.43 -1.26
N ASN A 5 35.65 10.34 -1.91
CA ASN A 5 34.19 10.28 -2.05
C ASN A 5 33.72 9.07 -2.90
N LYS A 6 34.59 8.53 -3.78
CA LYS A 6 34.38 7.22 -4.43
C LYS A 6 34.52 6.04 -3.46
N LYS A 7 35.52 6.06 -2.55
CA LYS A 7 35.75 5.02 -1.52
C LYS A 7 34.71 5.06 -0.37
N ASN A 8 34.35 6.25 0.13
CA ASN A 8 33.25 6.48 1.10
C ASN A 8 32.40 7.69 0.64
N LYS A 9 31.18 7.41 0.16
CA LYS A 9 30.24 8.45 -0.31
C LYS A 9 29.72 9.38 0.80
N ASN A 10 29.75 8.95 2.07
CA ASN A 10 29.21 9.70 3.21
C ASN A 10 30.21 10.69 3.82
N ALA A 11 31.50 10.56 3.52
CA ALA A 11 32.59 11.30 4.19
C ALA A 11 32.49 12.84 4.08
N ASN A 12 31.80 13.35 3.05
CA ASN A 12 31.51 14.77 2.80
C ASN A 12 32.69 15.72 3.08
N ILE A 13 33.85 15.38 2.50
CA ILE A 13 35.13 16.06 2.76
C ILE A 13 35.18 17.39 2.00
N LYS A 14 35.26 18.50 2.73
CA LYS A 14 35.44 19.85 2.16
C LYS A 14 36.91 20.11 1.82
N ALA A 15 37.17 21.09 0.94
CA ALA A 15 38.53 21.45 0.52
C ALA A 15 39.47 21.79 1.71
N HIS A 16 38.98 22.50 2.73
CA HIS A 16 39.77 22.80 3.94
C HIS A 16 40.23 21.53 4.69
N ASN A 17 39.42 20.46 4.68
CA ASN A 17 39.81 19.21 5.32
C ASN A 17 40.99 18.59 4.58
N VAL A 18 40.98 18.59 3.24
CA VAL A 18 42.12 18.07 2.44
C VAL A 18 43.37 18.95 2.60
N LYS A 19 43.22 20.29 2.64
CA LYS A 19 44.36 21.21 2.83
C LYS A 19 45.15 20.86 4.10
N ASN A 20 44.47 20.49 5.18
CA ASN A 20 45.10 20.15 6.46
C ASN A 20 45.87 18.81 6.47
N TYR A 21 45.76 17.99 5.42
CA TYR A 21 46.54 16.76 5.21
C TYR A 21 47.54 16.88 4.04
N LEU A 22 47.83 18.09 3.58
CA LEU A 22 48.81 18.37 2.53
C LEU A 22 49.95 19.22 3.08
N TRP A 23 51.17 18.67 3.05
CA TRP A 23 52.38 19.48 3.10
C TRP A 23 52.76 19.84 1.65
N VAL A 24 52.88 21.14 1.35
CA VAL A 24 53.18 21.62 0.00
C VAL A 24 54.43 22.48 0.06
N PHE A 25 55.48 22.04 -0.62
CA PHE A 25 56.67 22.84 -0.87
C PHE A 25 56.48 23.55 -2.21
N VAL A 26 56.66 24.87 -2.23
CA VAL A 26 56.57 25.68 -3.45
C VAL A 26 57.88 26.45 -3.58
N ASN A 27 58.56 26.26 -4.71
CA ASN A 27 59.62 27.15 -5.17
C ASN A 27 59.17 27.69 -6.53
N CYS A 28 59.18 29.01 -6.70
CA CYS A 28 58.67 29.67 -7.90
C CYS A 28 59.34 31.03 -8.08
N LEU A 29 59.41 31.48 -9.34
CA LEU A 29 59.83 32.81 -9.72
C LEU A 29 58.58 33.56 -10.18
N ILE A 30 58.40 34.78 -9.68
CA ILE A 30 57.21 35.61 -9.87
C ILE A 30 57.69 36.97 -10.39
N ASP A 31 57.16 37.42 -11.52
CA ASP A 31 57.50 38.73 -12.07
C ASP A 31 56.91 39.86 -11.21
N ASN A 32 57.74 40.84 -10.85
CA ASN A 32 57.38 42.04 -10.08
C ASN A 32 56.48 41.75 -8.85
N PRO A 33 56.95 40.94 -7.88
CA PRO A 33 56.11 40.40 -6.82
C PRO A 33 55.66 41.49 -5.81
N ALA A 34 54.35 41.55 -5.57
CA ALA A 34 53.74 42.40 -4.55
C ALA A 34 53.42 41.58 -3.28
N PHE A 35 53.66 42.18 -2.11
CA PHE A 35 53.50 41.56 -0.80
C PHE A 35 52.57 42.37 0.11
N ASP A 36 52.24 41.83 1.28
CA ASP A 36 51.47 42.49 2.34
C ASP A 36 52.28 43.58 3.08
N SER A 37 53.59 43.37 3.23
CA SER A 37 54.47 44.23 4.01
C SER A 37 55.93 44.12 3.55
N GLN A 38 56.81 44.93 4.14
CA GLN A 38 58.24 44.96 3.84
C GLN A 38 59.00 43.70 4.34
N THR A 39 58.42 42.87 5.23
CA THR A 39 59.01 41.56 5.58
C THR A 39 58.78 40.51 4.48
N LYS A 40 57.83 40.76 3.58
CA LYS A 40 57.53 39.95 2.38
C LYS A 40 57.08 38.51 2.69
N GLU A 41 56.42 38.34 3.83
CA GLU A 41 55.91 37.04 4.29
C GLU A 41 54.69 36.56 3.50
N THR A 42 53.76 37.45 3.12
CA THR A 42 52.59 37.07 2.31
C THR A 42 52.63 37.72 0.93
N LEU A 43 52.72 36.91 -0.14
CA LEU A 43 52.53 37.38 -1.51
C LEU A 43 51.05 37.76 -1.74
N THR A 44 50.79 38.99 -2.17
CA THR A 44 49.44 39.54 -2.40
C THR A 44 49.11 39.72 -3.89
N LEU A 45 50.10 39.55 -4.77
CA LEU A 45 49.92 39.63 -6.23
C LEU A 45 48.89 38.59 -6.73
N ARG A 46 48.09 38.96 -7.74
CA ARG A 46 47.09 38.07 -8.34
C ARG A 46 47.74 37.06 -9.29
N GLN A 47 47.24 35.83 -9.30
CA GLN A 47 47.74 34.73 -10.16
C GLN A 47 47.79 35.07 -11.66
N SER A 48 46.90 35.95 -12.14
CA SER A 48 46.88 36.48 -13.50
C SER A 48 48.15 37.25 -13.90
N SER A 49 48.94 37.68 -12.92
CA SER A 49 50.04 38.63 -13.08
C SER A 49 51.39 38.03 -12.64
N PHE A 50 51.47 36.71 -12.43
CA PHE A 50 52.69 36.03 -11.96
C PHE A 50 53.81 35.88 -13.00
N GLY A 51 53.59 36.28 -14.26
CA GLY A 51 54.49 36.02 -15.39
C GLY A 51 54.45 34.59 -15.92
N SER A 52 54.24 33.61 -15.03
CA SER A 52 54.15 32.18 -15.33
C SER A 52 52.84 31.53 -14.87
N LYS A 53 52.54 30.34 -15.42
CA LYS A 53 51.45 29.47 -14.96
C LYS A 53 52.02 28.19 -14.37
N CYS A 54 51.50 27.78 -13.21
CA CYS A 54 51.76 26.45 -12.63
C CYS A 54 50.51 25.58 -12.79
N GLU A 55 50.56 24.62 -13.72
CA GLU A 55 49.49 23.65 -13.95
C GLU A 55 49.90 22.29 -13.39
N LEU A 56 49.09 21.73 -12.49
CA LEU A 56 49.39 20.47 -11.81
C LEU A 56 49.07 19.29 -12.73
N SER A 57 50.09 18.58 -13.20
CA SER A 57 49.92 17.46 -14.13
C SER A 57 49.06 16.34 -13.53
N GLU A 58 48.28 15.67 -14.38
CA GLU A 58 47.45 14.54 -13.94
C GLU A 58 48.25 13.46 -13.22
N ASP A 59 49.49 13.21 -13.64
CA ASP A 59 50.33 12.18 -13.05
C ASP A 59 50.83 12.52 -11.66
N LEU A 60 51.02 13.81 -11.34
CA LEU A 60 51.22 14.26 -9.97
C LEU A 60 49.94 14.03 -9.13
N LEU A 61 48.77 14.36 -9.68
CA LEU A 61 47.48 14.13 -9.01
C LEU A 61 47.19 12.62 -8.80
N LYS A 62 47.54 11.76 -9.76
CA LYS A 62 47.47 10.29 -9.66
C LYS A 62 48.44 9.75 -8.61
N LYS A 63 49.66 10.28 -8.50
CA LYS A 63 50.63 9.92 -7.45
C LYS A 63 50.13 10.33 -6.06
N VAL A 64 49.66 11.56 -5.89
CA VAL A 64 49.04 12.02 -4.62
C VAL A 64 47.81 11.18 -4.26
N ALA A 65 46.97 10.82 -5.24
CA ALA A 65 45.81 9.94 -5.02
C ALA A 65 46.14 8.46 -4.77
N LYS A 66 47.41 8.04 -4.92
CA LYS A 66 47.94 6.72 -4.52
C LYS A 66 48.66 6.75 -3.16
N SER A 67 48.85 7.93 -2.56
CA SER A 67 49.51 8.08 -1.27
C SER A 67 48.55 7.91 -0.08
N ASP A 68 49.13 7.64 1.09
CA ASP A 68 48.44 7.43 2.37
C ASP A 68 47.50 8.59 2.77
N ILE A 69 47.65 9.78 2.18
CA ILE A 69 46.73 10.92 2.35
C ILE A 69 45.28 10.51 2.08
N VAL A 70 45.03 9.62 1.11
CA VAL A 70 43.67 9.14 0.80
C VAL A 70 43.10 8.29 1.94
N ASP A 71 43.91 7.41 2.53
CA ASP A 71 43.45 6.47 3.55
C ASP A 71 43.49 7.09 4.96
N ASN A 72 44.35 8.09 5.20
CA ASN A 72 44.28 9.00 6.35
C ASN A 72 43.04 9.90 6.33
N LEU A 73 42.63 10.40 5.16
CA LEU A 73 41.35 11.12 5.02
C LEU A 73 40.15 10.20 5.26
N LEU A 74 40.25 8.91 4.93
CA LEU A 74 39.21 7.92 5.21
C LEU A 74 39.16 7.51 6.69
N SER A 75 40.30 7.37 7.37
CA SER A 75 40.34 7.10 8.81
C SER A 75 39.81 8.30 9.60
N TRP A 76 40.15 9.53 9.22
CA TRP A 76 39.56 10.75 9.78
C TRP A 76 38.05 10.84 9.55
N ALA A 77 37.57 10.52 8.35
CA ALA A 77 36.14 10.51 8.05
C ALA A 77 35.38 9.51 8.95
N LYS A 78 35.86 8.27 9.03
CA LYS A 78 35.31 7.25 9.96
C LYS A 78 35.34 7.71 11.41
N PHE A 79 36.46 8.25 11.88
CA PHE A 79 36.59 8.77 13.25
C PHE A 79 35.58 9.89 13.55
N LYS A 80 35.37 10.80 12.59
CA LYS A 80 34.39 11.89 12.70
C LYS A 80 32.95 11.36 12.70
N GLU A 81 32.62 10.41 11.82
CA GLU A 81 31.32 9.74 11.79
C GLU A 81 31.04 9.03 13.13
N ASN A 82 31.98 8.24 13.64
CA ASN A 82 31.86 7.56 14.93
C ASN A 82 31.77 8.55 16.11
N LYS A 83 32.52 9.67 16.08
CA LYS A 83 32.44 10.72 17.11
C LYS A 83 31.09 11.45 17.13
N GLU A 84 30.40 11.58 15.99
CA GLU A 84 29.02 12.08 15.96
C GLU A 84 28.02 11.03 16.43
N LEU A 85 28.19 9.76 16.07
CA LEU A 85 27.33 8.65 16.50
C LEU A 85 27.40 8.41 18.01
N LYS A 86 28.60 8.51 18.61
CA LYS A 86 28.84 8.37 20.06
C LYS A 86 28.11 9.39 20.94
N LYS A 87 27.58 10.47 20.36
CA LYS A 87 26.68 11.42 21.05
C LYS A 87 25.28 10.83 21.32
N THR A 88 24.95 9.69 20.72
CA THR A 88 23.67 8.97 20.89
C THR A 88 23.80 7.72 21.77
N ASP A 89 24.96 7.50 22.40
CA ASP A 89 25.24 6.32 23.21
C ASP A 89 24.44 6.31 24.51
N GLY A 90 24.10 5.10 24.95
CA GLY A 90 23.67 4.85 26.32
C GLY A 90 24.84 4.65 27.27
N THR A 91 24.55 4.71 28.57
CA THR A 91 25.47 4.30 29.64
C THR A 91 24.71 3.45 30.65
N LYS A 92 25.42 2.66 31.46
CA LYS A 92 24.78 1.89 32.54
C LYS A 92 24.48 2.81 33.73
N THR A 93 23.32 3.44 33.72
CA THR A 93 22.76 4.21 34.84
C THR A 93 21.57 3.48 35.45
N ALA A 94 21.28 3.70 36.73
CA ALA A 94 20.10 3.09 37.37
C ALA A 94 18.76 3.65 36.86
N LYS A 95 18.75 4.87 36.32
CA LYS A 95 17.56 5.51 35.73
C LYS A 95 17.90 6.15 34.39
N VAL A 96 16.95 6.16 33.47
CA VAL A 96 17.02 6.83 32.15
C VAL A 96 15.66 7.48 31.88
N ASN A 97 15.66 8.70 31.32
CA ASN A 97 14.42 9.36 30.90
C ASN A 97 14.17 9.13 29.41
N VAL A 98 13.23 8.24 29.08
CA VAL A 98 12.74 8.00 27.72
C VAL A 98 11.21 7.95 27.72
N PRO A 99 10.50 8.76 26.91
CA PRO A 99 9.04 8.71 26.83
C PRO A 99 8.52 7.33 26.42
N LYS A 100 7.42 6.88 27.05
CA LYS A 100 6.80 5.55 26.91
C LYS A 100 7.63 4.34 27.39
N LEU A 101 8.79 4.53 28.01
CA LEU A 101 9.48 3.43 28.70
C LEU A 101 8.80 3.11 30.04
N GLU A 102 8.37 1.87 30.22
CA GLU A 102 8.22 1.30 31.57
C GLU A 102 9.54 0.60 31.90
N ASP A 103 10.35 1.18 32.79
CA ASP A 103 11.70 0.69 33.09
C ASP A 103 11.66 -0.33 34.23
N ALA A 104 12.41 -1.44 34.12
CA ALA A 104 12.46 -2.44 35.20
C ALA A 104 13.14 -1.85 36.46
N ASN A 105 12.63 -2.17 37.65
CA ASN A 105 13.13 -1.59 38.91
C ASN A 105 14.63 -1.84 39.16
N GLU A 106 15.19 -2.95 38.64
CA GLU A 106 16.61 -3.31 38.74
C GLU A 106 17.45 -2.94 37.49
N ALA A 107 16.87 -2.26 36.51
CA ALA A 107 17.53 -1.94 35.23
C ALA A 107 18.75 -1.02 35.44
N GLY A 108 19.92 -1.48 34.98
CA GLY A 108 21.20 -0.80 35.22
C GLY A 108 21.73 -0.89 36.66
N GLY A 109 21.01 -1.56 37.57
CA GLY A 109 21.43 -1.84 38.94
C GLY A 109 22.42 -3.01 39.05
N ARG A 110 22.46 -3.63 40.24
CA ARG A 110 23.29 -4.80 40.53
C ARG A 110 22.80 -6.03 39.76
N TYR A 111 21.49 -6.21 39.65
CA TYR A 111 20.86 -7.36 38.99
C TYR A 111 20.46 -7.10 37.53
N SER A 112 21.08 -6.10 36.89
CA SER A 112 20.82 -5.74 35.48
C SER A 112 20.96 -6.90 34.52
N GLU A 113 21.86 -7.85 34.81
CA GLU A 113 22.11 -9.07 34.03
C GLU A 113 20.95 -10.07 34.05
N LYS A 114 19.98 -9.91 34.97
CA LYS A 114 18.71 -10.67 35.00
C LYS A 114 17.55 -9.92 34.37
N CYS A 115 17.74 -8.65 34.01
CA CYS A 115 16.65 -7.80 33.53
C CYS A 115 16.39 -8.02 32.04
N THR A 116 15.12 -8.14 31.67
CA THR A 116 14.63 -8.30 30.29
C THR A 116 13.91 -7.03 29.84
N LEU A 117 14.36 -6.43 28.73
CA LEU A 117 13.62 -5.38 28.04
C LEU A 117 12.73 -6.03 26.98
N ILE A 118 11.42 -5.81 27.07
CA ILE A 118 10.46 -6.23 26.05
C ILE A 118 10.26 -5.08 25.06
N LEU A 119 10.71 -5.28 23.81
CA LEU A 119 10.39 -4.42 22.68
C LEU A 119 9.09 -4.89 22.04
N THR A 120 8.10 -3.99 21.99
CA THR A 120 6.72 -4.30 21.60
C THR A 120 6.33 -3.60 20.31
N GLU A 121 5.53 -4.26 19.47
CA GLU A 121 5.00 -3.65 18.25
C GLU A 121 3.84 -2.68 18.55
N GLY A 122 4.16 -1.39 18.58
CA GLY A 122 3.19 -0.33 18.87
C GLY A 122 2.67 -0.34 20.32
N ASP A 123 1.72 0.55 20.58
CA ASP A 123 1.13 0.70 21.92
C ASP A 123 0.19 -0.45 22.30
N SER A 124 -0.38 -1.16 21.31
CA SER A 124 -1.27 -2.31 21.51
C SER A 124 -0.52 -3.49 22.14
N ALA A 125 0.62 -3.87 21.57
CA ALA A 125 1.49 -4.91 22.13
C ALA A 125 2.06 -4.50 23.50
N LYS A 126 2.40 -3.22 23.69
CA LYS A 126 2.80 -2.68 25.00
C LYS A 126 1.72 -2.90 26.07
N ALA A 127 0.45 -2.67 25.75
CA ALA A 127 -0.65 -2.87 26.70
C ALA A 127 -0.76 -4.34 27.15
N LEU A 128 -0.63 -5.29 26.22
CA LEU A 128 -0.60 -6.72 26.55
C LEU A 128 0.63 -7.10 27.38
N ALA A 129 1.82 -6.61 27.03
CA ALA A 129 3.06 -6.86 27.77
C ALA A 129 2.98 -6.35 29.22
N ILE A 130 2.47 -5.14 29.45
CA ILE A 130 2.25 -4.60 30.80
C ILE A 130 1.23 -5.46 31.57
N ALA A 131 0.12 -5.86 30.93
CA ALA A 131 -0.85 -6.73 31.56
C ALA A 131 -0.27 -8.09 31.96
N GLY A 132 0.60 -8.66 31.12
CA GLY A 132 1.33 -9.91 31.34
C GLY A 132 2.35 -9.82 32.47
N VAL A 133 3.21 -8.80 32.48
CA VAL A 133 4.16 -8.52 33.57
C VAL A 133 3.42 -8.28 34.89
N ALA A 134 2.26 -7.61 34.87
CA ALA A 134 1.38 -7.46 36.03
C ALA A 134 0.67 -8.77 36.47
N GLY A 135 0.86 -9.87 35.74
CA GLY A 135 0.46 -11.23 36.12
C GLY A 135 1.54 -12.03 36.87
N LEU A 136 2.82 -11.63 36.76
CA LEU A 136 3.96 -12.25 37.46
C LEU A 136 3.96 -11.91 38.95
N SER A 137 4.79 -12.58 39.77
CA SER A 137 5.00 -12.21 41.17
C SER A 137 5.64 -10.82 41.32
N GLN A 138 5.51 -10.21 42.49
CA GLN A 138 6.08 -8.89 42.76
C GLN A 138 7.62 -8.87 42.67
N MET A 139 8.28 -10.01 42.93
CA MET A 139 9.74 -10.11 42.80
C MET A 139 10.18 -10.15 41.33
N GLU A 140 9.46 -10.89 40.49
CA GLU A 140 9.79 -11.04 39.06
C GLU A 140 9.60 -9.73 38.28
N ARG A 141 8.56 -8.95 38.62
CA ARG A 141 8.27 -7.64 38.00
C ARG A 141 9.46 -6.66 38.07
N ASN A 142 10.34 -6.80 39.06
CA ASN A 142 11.51 -5.94 39.19
C ASN A 142 12.52 -6.10 38.04
N PHE A 143 12.42 -7.20 37.27
CA PHE A 143 13.33 -7.54 36.18
C PHE A 143 12.75 -7.34 34.78
N TYR A 144 11.48 -6.93 34.62
CA TYR A 144 10.87 -6.74 33.29
C TYR A 144 10.55 -5.27 33.00
N GLY A 145 11.09 -4.76 31.88
CA GLY A 145 10.78 -3.44 31.33
C GLY A 145 10.08 -3.57 29.97
N VAL A 146 9.31 -2.56 29.56
CA VAL A 146 8.53 -2.56 28.31
C VAL A 146 8.70 -1.25 27.56
N PHE A 147 9.01 -1.32 26.27
CA PHE A 147 9.12 -0.16 25.37
C PHE A 147 8.44 -0.42 24.02
N PRO A 148 7.61 0.49 23.49
CA PRO A 148 6.95 0.33 22.20
C PRO A 148 7.79 0.89 21.05
N LEU A 149 7.96 0.08 20.01
CA LEU A 149 8.42 0.53 18.70
C LEU A 149 7.30 1.31 18.00
N ARG A 150 7.68 2.21 17.10
CA ARG A 150 6.77 3.06 16.32
C ARG A 150 6.34 2.42 15.01
N GLY A 151 6.93 1.29 14.65
CA GLY A 151 6.74 0.56 13.40
C GLY A 151 8.05 -0.08 12.94
N LYS A 152 8.21 -0.21 11.62
CA LYS A 152 9.40 -0.82 10.99
C LYS A 152 10.67 -0.01 11.28
N LEU A 153 11.60 -0.62 12.02
CA LEU A 153 12.89 -0.04 12.38
C LEU A 153 13.75 0.29 11.14
N LEU A 154 14.53 1.37 11.20
CA LEU A 154 15.43 1.75 10.12
C LEU A 154 16.53 0.69 9.91
N ASN A 155 16.63 0.10 8.72
CA ASN A 155 17.77 -0.75 8.35
C ASN A 155 19.08 0.07 8.34
N VAL A 156 19.98 -0.27 9.25
CA VAL A 156 21.15 0.56 9.59
C VAL A 156 22.39 0.32 8.72
N ARG A 157 22.53 -0.85 8.07
CA ARG A 157 23.77 -1.27 7.37
C ARG A 157 24.24 -0.28 6.32
N GLU A 158 23.30 0.28 5.57
CA GLU A 158 23.54 1.34 4.60
C GLU A 158 22.59 2.53 4.85
N ALA A 159 22.44 2.93 6.10
CA ALA A 159 21.89 4.23 6.50
C ALA A 159 23.02 5.27 6.60
N THR A 160 22.72 6.53 6.30
CA THR A 160 23.70 7.61 6.52
C THR A 160 23.80 7.96 8.01
N SER A 161 24.97 8.42 8.44
CA SER A 161 25.21 8.88 9.82
C SER A 161 24.28 10.03 10.24
N LYS A 162 23.73 10.78 9.27
CA LYS A 162 22.64 11.75 9.47
C LYS A 162 21.33 11.04 9.86
N GLN A 163 20.85 10.11 9.03
CA GLN A 163 19.62 9.35 9.30
C GLN A 163 19.69 8.58 10.63
N LEU A 164 20.84 7.99 10.97
CA LEU A 164 21.06 7.31 12.25
C LEU A 164 21.00 8.24 13.45
N LYS A 165 21.46 9.49 13.32
CA LYS A 165 21.46 10.51 14.37
C LYS A 165 20.10 11.21 14.53
N GLU A 166 19.32 11.31 13.45
CA GLU A 166 17.97 11.88 13.47
C GLU A 166 16.89 10.86 13.89
N ASN A 167 17.23 9.55 13.87
CA ASN A 167 16.34 8.49 14.33
C ASN A 167 16.30 8.39 15.87
N LYS A 168 15.30 9.06 16.46
CA LYS A 168 15.01 9.06 17.91
C LYS A 168 14.67 7.69 18.51
N GLU A 169 14.27 6.70 17.70
CA GLU A 169 13.94 5.35 18.17
C GLU A 169 15.21 4.52 18.41
N ILE A 170 16.15 4.55 17.44
CA ILE A 170 17.49 3.98 17.62
C ILE A 170 18.24 4.65 18.78
N GLU A 171 18.13 5.98 18.92
CA GLU A 171 18.64 6.73 20.07
C GLU A 171 18.02 6.26 21.40
N SER A 172 16.70 6.02 21.42
CA SER A 172 15.98 5.53 22.60
C SER A 172 16.46 4.13 23.00
N ILE A 173 16.51 3.18 22.06
CA ILE A 173 16.96 1.80 22.32
C ILE A 173 18.40 1.79 22.85
N LYS A 174 19.31 2.60 22.27
CA LYS A 174 20.69 2.74 22.76
C LYS A 174 20.73 3.20 24.21
N LYS A 175 19.93 4.21 24.57
CA LYS A 175 19.83 4.77 25.92
C LYS A 175 19.21 3.80 26.92
N ILE A 176 18.13 3.10 26.56
CA ILE A 176 17.45 2.14 27.45
C ILE A 176 18.38 0.96 27.81
N LEU A 177 19.13 0.45 26.84
CA LEU A 177 20.01 -0.72 27.01
C LEU A 177 21.42 -0.38 27.51
N GLY A 178 21.89 0.88 27.37
CA GLY A 178 23.28 1.24 27.71
C GLY A 178 24.30 0.87 26.62
N LEU A 179 23.88 0.95 25.35
CA LEU A 179 24.70 0.54 24.19
C LEU A 179 25.64 1.65 23.71
N GLN A 180 26.88 1.29 23.38
CA GLN A 180 27.99 2.21 23.07
C GLN A 180 28.67 1.84 21.74
N HIS A 181 28.91 2.79 20.82
CA HIS A 181 29.55 2.46 19.53
C HIS A 181 31.03 2.10 19.69
N ASP A 182 31.56 1.30 18.77
CA ASP A 182 32.92 0.72 18.76
C ASP A 182 33.27 -0.19 19.96
N LYS A 183 32.29 -0.54 20.80
CA LYS A 183 32.48 -1.42 21.96
C LYS A 183 32.13 -2.86 21.60
N GLN A 184 33.10 -3.76 21.73
CA GLN A 184 32.82 -5.20 21.73
C GLN A 184 32.29 -5.62 23.11
N TYR A 185 31.22 -6.41 23.11
CA TYR A 185 30.58 -6.94 24.31
C TYR A 185 30.75 -8.46 24.34
N SER A 186 31.56 -8.98 25.27
CA SER A 186 31.66 -10.42 25.55
C SER A 186 30.63 -10.91 26.57
N ASN A 187 29.93 -9.99 27.24
CA ASN A 187 28.91 -10.25 28.24
C ASN A 187 28.06 -8.99 28.49
N VAL A 188 26.91 -9.17 29.16
CA VAL A 188 25.91 -8.14 29.40
C VAL A 188 26.13 -7.26 30.65
N LYS A 189 27.20 -7.49 31.44
CA LYS A 189 27.37 -6.82 32.75
C LYS A 189 27.47 -5.29 32.66
N SER A 190 27.90 -4.78 31.50
CA SER A 190 28.00 -3.33 31.22
C SER A 190 26.77 -2.73 30.51
N LEU A 191 25.70 -3.50 30.32
CA LEU A 191 24.39 -3.05 29.85
C LEU A 191 23.44 -2.77 31.03
N ARG A 192 22.32 -2.12 30.73
CA ARG A 192 21.19 -1.93 31.67
C ARG A 192 20.28 -3.15 31.78
N TYR A 193 20.24 -3.98 30.75
CA TYR A 193 19.44 -5.20 30.65
C TYR A 193 20.31 -6.36 30.18
N GLY A 194 20.05 -7.56 30.68
CA GLY A 194 20.71 -8.80 30.29
C GLY A 194 20.06 -9.47 29.08
N HIS A 195 18.76 -9.23 28.86
CA HIS A 195 17.99 -9.84 27.78
C HIS A 195 17.18 -8.80 27.02
N LEU A 196 17.02 -9.01 25.72
CA LEU A 196 16.21 -8.23 24.80
C LEU A 196 15.16 -9.14 24.18
N MET A 197 13.93 -9.05 24.68
CA MET A 197 12.77 -9.83 24.23
C MET A 197 12.00 -9.06 23.17
N ILE A 198 11.79 -9.68 22.01
CA ILE A 198 10.98 -9.14 20.92
C ILE A 198 9.56 -9.70 21.04
N MET A 199 8.56 -8.82 21.00
CA MET A 199 7.14 -9.14 21.09
C MET A 199 6.36 -8.37 20.01
N THR A 200 6.34 -8.94 18.82
CA THR A 200 5.60 -8.44 17.64
C THR A 200 4.25 -9.13 17.51
N ASP A 201 3.40 -8.62 16.64
CA ASP A 201 2.29 -9.42 16.13
C ASP A 201 2.89 -10.65 15.38
N GLN A 202 2.24 -11.81 15.45
CA GLN A 202 2.77 -13.06 14.87
C GLN A 202 2.35 -13.19 13.40
N ASP A 203 2.65 -12.14 12.64
CA ASP A 203 2.42 -11.99 11.21
C ASP A 203 3.75 -11.74 10.46
N HIS A 204 3.67 -11.58 9.14
CA HIS A 204 4.83 -11.33 8.31
C HIS A 204 5.55 -9.99 8.58
N ASP A 205 4.84 -8.91 8.89
CA ASP A 205 5.49 -7.62 9.17
C ASP A 205 6.15 -7.60 10.56
N GLY A 206 5.59 -8.33 11.53
CA GLY A 206 6.23 -8.65 12.80
C GLY A 206 7.53 -9.43 12.60
N SER A 207 7.53 -10.49 11.77
CA SER A 207 8.75 -11.22 11.37
C SER A 207 9.83 -10.29 10.78
N HIS A 208 9.43 -9.29 9.99
CA HIS A 208 10.37 -8.28 9.48
C HIS A 208 10.92 -7.37 10.58
N ILE A 209 10.11 -6.98 11.57
CA ILE A 209 10.57 -6.20 12.73
C ILE A 209 11.57 -7.00 13.58
N LYS A 210 11.32 -8.30 13.84
CA LYS A 210 12.28 -9.22 14.47
C LYS A 210 13.62 -9.21 13.71
N GLY A 211 13.57 -9.39 12.39
CA GLY A 211 14.76 -9.39 11.52
C GLY A 211 15.51 -8.05 11.50
N LEU A 212 14.79 -6.92 11.48
CA LEU A 212 15.38 -5.58 11.52
C LEU A 212 16.09 -5.29 12.86
N LEU A 213 15.54 -5.77 13.98
CA LEU A 213 16.19 -5.69 15.30
C LEU A 213 17.46 -6.55 15.37
N ILE A 214 17.39 -7.80 14.91
CA ILE A 214 18.54 -8.71 14.80
C ILE A 214 19.63 -8.06 13.92
N ASN A 215 19.26 -7.50 12.79
CA ASN A 215 20.17 -6.76 11.89
C ASN A 215 20.77 -5.50 12.54
N PHE A 216 19.98 -4.74 13.32
CA PHE A 216 20.46 -3.57 14.06
C PHE A 216 21.55 -3.94 15.07
N ILE A 217 21.33 -5.00 15.86
CA ILE A 217 22.35 -5.49 16.80
C ILE A 217 23.54 -6.09 16.02
N HIS A 218 23.32 -6.92 15.00
CA HIS A 218 24.38 -7.52 14.19
C HIS A 218 25.28 -6.45 13.53
N SER A 219 24.72 -5.34 13.08
CA SER A 219 25.46 -4.31 12.32
C SER A 219 26.32 -3.37 13.18
N PHE A 220 26.08 -3.29 14.50
CA PHE A 220 26.87 -2.44 15.41
C PHE A 220 27.61 -3.23 16.49
N TRP A 221 27.03 -4.34 16.96
CA TRP A 221 27.52 -5.16 18.07
C TRP A 221 27.35 -6.66 17.76
N PRO A 222 28.01 -7.19 16.70
CA PRO A 222 27.89 -8.60 16.32
C PRO A 222 28.18 -9.57 17.47
N SER A 223 29.05 -9.19 18.41
CA SER A 223 29.38 -10.01 19.57
C SER A 223 28.22 -10.18 20.57
N LEU A 224 27.23 -9.28 20.60
CA LEU A 224 26.04 -9.43 21.47
C LEU A 224 25.13 -10.57 21.01
N LEU A 225 25.03 -10.83 19.71
CA LEU A 225 24.25 -11.97 19.19
C LEU A 225 24.87 -13.33 19.58
N LYS A 226 26.17 -13.34 19.88
CA LYS A 226 26.93 -14.50 20.36
C LYS A 226 26.86 -14.71 21.88
N VAL A 227 26.19 -13.82 22.62
CA VAL A 227 25.94 -14.01 24.05
C VAL A 227 24.65 -14.82 24.22
N PRO A 228 24.70 -16.01 24.86
CA PRO A 228 23.52 -16.87 25.02
C PRO A 228 22.33 -16.15 25.66
N SER A 229 21.14 -16.36 25.10
CA SER A 229 19.87 -15.77 25.54
C SER A 229 19.87 -14.24 25.63
N PHE A 230 20.78 -13.51 24.96
CA PHE A 230 20.68 -12.05 24.87
C PHE A 230 19.49 -11.63 24.00
N MET A 231 19.35 -12.23 22.81
CA MET A 231 18.17 -12.07 21.97
C MET A 231 17.13 -13.14 22.30
N VAL A 232 15.89 -12.71 22.53
CA VAL A 232 14.77 -13.55 22.95
C VAL A 232 13.54 -13.16 22.14
N GLU A 233 12.65 -14.11 21.86
CA GLU A 233 11.35 -13.90 21.23
C GLU A 233 10.22 -14.29 22.19
N PHE A 234 9.08 -13.59 22.09
CA PHE A 234 7.83 -13.95 22.75
C PHE A 234 6.76 -14.24 21.69
N ILE A 235 6.38 -15.52 21.54
CA ILE A 235 5.36 -15.96 20.57
C ILE A 235 3.97 -16.06 21.20
N THR A 236 2.93 -15.77 20.42
CA THR A 236 1.52 -16.01 20.81
C THR A 236 0.83 -16.97 19.83
N PRO A 237 -0.25 -17.66 20.24
CA PRO A 237 -1.05 -18.47 19.32
C PRO A 237 -1.62 -17.62 18.20
N ILE A 238 -1.55 -18.11 16.96
CA ILE A 238 -2.16 -17.50 15.77
C ILE A 238 -3.63 -17.89 15.66
N VAL A 239 -3.98 -19.12 16.05
CA VAL A 239 -5.35 -19.65 15.99
C VAL A 239 -5.72 -20.29 17.32
N LYS A 240 -6.95 -20.07 17.79
CA LYS A 240 -7.55 -20.85 18.88
C LYS A 240 -8.84 -21.51 18.42
N ALA A 241 -8.97 -22.80 18.66
CA ALA A 241 -10.21 -23.55 18.45
C ALA A 241 -10.86 -23.83 19.81
N THR A 242 -12.10 -23.38 19.98
CA THR A 242 -12.87 -23.54 21.23
C THR A 242 -14.08 -24.43 20.98
N ARG A 243 -14.14 -25.59 21.65
CA ARG A 243 -15.28 -26.51 21.58
C ARG A 243 -16.34 -26.12 22.62
N ARG A 244 -17.62 -26.43 22.35
CA ARG A 244 -18.77 -26.09 23.22
C ARG A 244 -18.65 -26.58 24.68
N ASN A 245 -17.81 -27.57 24.96
CA ASN A 245 -17.52 -28.08 26.31
C ASN A 245 -16.43 -27.27 27.07
N GLY A 246 -15.91 -26.19 26.50
CA GLY A 246 -14.85 -25.37 27.10
C GLY A 246 -13.42 -25.83 26.81
N THR A 247 -13.21 -26.90 26.03
CA THR A 247 -11.85 -27.27 25.57
C THR A 247 -11.35 -26.23 24.57
N VAL A 248 -10.21 -25.60 24.88
CA VAL A 248 -9.52 -24.65 23.99
C VAL A 248 -8.21 -25.26 23.53
N LEU A 249 -8.04 -25.39 22.22
CA LEU A 249 -6.76 -25.66 21.57
C LEU A 249 -6.14 -24.34 21.07
N SER A 250 -4.82 -24.28 20.95
CA SER A 250 -4.09 -23.06 20.61
C SER A 250 -2.87 -23.41 19.77
N PHE A 251 -2.92 -23.01 18.50
CA PHE A 251 -1.94 -23.31 17.45
C PHE A 251 -1.04 -22.09 17.21
N TYR A 252 0.23 -22.33 16.96
CA TYR A 252 1.29 -21.31 16.81
C TYR A 252 1.77 -21.16 15.36
N SER A 253 1.29 -22.00 14.44
CA SER A 253 1.45 -21.83 12.99
C SER A 253 0.17 -22.21 12.25
N MET A 254 0.00 -21.73 11.00
CA MET A 254 -1.12 -22.12 10.15
C MET A 254 -1.07 -23.62 9.75
N PRO A 255 0.08 -24.21 9.34
CA PRO A 255 0.16 -25.64 9.03
C PRO A 255 -0.23 -26.57 10.19
N GLU A 256 0.07 -26.18 11.44
CA GLU A 256 -0.34 -26.91 12.65
C GLU A 256 -1.87 -26.93 12.82
N TYR A 257 -2.53 -25.80 12.53
CA TYR A 257 -3.99 -25.67 12.54
C TYR A 257 -4.65 -26.37 11.34
N GLU A 258 -4.06 -26.29 10.16
CA GLU A 258 -4.56 -26.90 8.91
C GLU A 258 -4.51 -28.43 8.99
N SER A 259 -3.37 -29.01 9.38
CA SER A 259 -3.25 -30.46 9.58
C SER A 259 -4.21 -30.96 10.68
N TRP A 260 -4.43 -30.17 11.74
CA TRP A 260 -5.47 -30.46 12.72
C TRP A 260 -6.90 -30.40 12.13
N LYS A 261 -7.21 -29.37 11.34
CA LYS A 261 -8.51 -29.18 10.67
C LYS A 261 -8.82 -30.32 9.69
N GLU A 262 -7.83 -30.80 8.95
CA GLU A 262 -7.91 -31.98 8.09
C GLU A 262 -8.19 -33.26 8.89
N SER A 263 -7.49 -33.46 10.01
CA SER A 263 -7.66 -34.65 10.87
C SER A 263 -9.06 -34.83 11.47
N LEU A 264 -9.91 -33.80 11.44
CA LEU A 264 -11.29 -33.84 11.92
C LEU A 264 -12.30 -34.45 10.92
N SER A 265 -11.89 -34.70 9.66
CA SER A 265 -12.71 -35.36 8.63
C SER A 265 -14.14 -34.79 8.50
N GLY A 266 -14.27 -33.46 8.51
CA GLY A 266 -15.56 -32.74 8.41
C GLY A 266 -16.20 -32.34 9.75
N ASN A 267 -15.78 -32.88 10.90
CA ASN A 267 -16.36 -32.53 12.22
C ASN A 267 -15.93 -31.14 12.77
N ALA A 268 -15.48 -30.23 11.90
CA ALA A 268 -15.03 -28.88 12.28
C ALA A 268 -16.17 -28.01 12.85
N SER A 269 -17.42 -28.26 12.47
CA SER A 269 -18.62 -27.52 12.94
C SER A 269 -18.85 -27.55 14.46
N GLY A 270 -18.22 -28.49 15.19
CA GLY A 270 -18.23 -28.54 16.65
C GLY A 270 -17.33 -27.51 17.35
N TRP A 271 -16.53 -26.76 16.59
CA TRP A 271 -15.50 -25.83 17.10
C TRP A 271 -15.75 -24.40 16.61
N SER A 272 -15.68 -23.44 17.54
CA SER A 272 -15.56 -22.02 17.23
C SER A 272 -14.09 -21.69 17.03
N ILE A 273 -13.71 -21.30 15.81
CA ILE A 273 -12.35 -20.88 15.47
C ILE A 273 -12.24 -19.36 15.62
N LYS A 274 -11.19 -18.89 16.30
CA LYS A 274 -10.83 -17.47 16.36
C LYS A 274 -9.36 -17.30 15.99
N TYR A 275 -9.10 -16.48 14.98
CA TYR A 275 -7.76 -16.04 14.60
C TYR A 275 -7.31 -14.85 15.47
N TYR A 276 -6.03 -14.83 15.84
CA TYR A 276 -5.38 -13.85 16.71
C TYR A 276 -4.31 -13.09 15.91
N LYS A 277 -4.76 -12.32 14.93
CA LYS A 277 -3.89 -11.70 13.91
C LYS A 277 -3.04 -10.54 14.44
N GLY A 278 -3.36 -10.00 15.61
CA GLY A 278 -2.48 -9.09 16.35
C GLY A 278 -2.58 -9.27 17.87
N LEU A 279 -1.55 -8.85 18.60
CA LEU A 279 -1.45 -9.01 20.07
C LEU A 279 -2.60 -8.31 20.80
N GLY A 280 -3.10 -7.20 20.25
CA GLY A 280 -4.29 -6.50 20.77
C GLY A 280 -5.59 -7.33 20.78
N THR A 281 -5.64 -8.46 20.06
CA THR A 281 -6.77 -9.41 20.06
C THR A 281 -6.78 -10.33 21.29
N SER A 282 -5.67 -10.43 22.02
CA SER A 282 -5.57 -11.17 23.29
C SER A 282 -6.02 -10.30 24.46
N THR A 283 -6.85 -10.86 25.34
CA THR A 283 -7.32 -10.16 26.54
C THR A 283 -6.22 -10.03 27.60
N SER A 284 -6.37 -9.06 28.51
CA SER A 284 -5.51 -8.90 29.70
C SER A 284 -5.56 -10.10 30.68
N LYS A 285 -6.47 -11.07 30.48
CA LYS A 285 -6.47 -12.36 31.18
C LYS A 285 -5.51 -13.32 30.50
N GLU A 286 -5.62 -13.48 29.18
CA GLU A 286 -4.73 -14.32 28.37
C GLU A 286 -3.27 -13.83 28.43
N GLY A 287 -3.02 -12.53 28.40
CA GLY A 287 -1.66 -11.98 28.59
C GLY A 287 -1.03 -12.40 29.92
N LYS A 288 -1.80 -12.46 31.01
CA LYS A 288 -1.33 -12.96 32.31
C LYS A 288 -1.11 -14.48 32.33
N GLU A 289 -1.82 -15.21 31.48
CA GLU A 289 -1.67 -16.66 31.33
C GLU A 289 -0.40 -16.98 30.52
N TYR A 290 -0.16 -16.28 29.40
CA TYR A 290 1.05 -16.43 28.59
C TYR A 290 2.32 -16.12 29.40
N PHE A 291 2.31 -15.04 30.21
CA PHE A 291 3.44 -14.67 31.05
C PHE A 291 3.64 -15.60 32.27
N LYS A 292 2.58 -16.24 32.78
CA LYS A 292 2.74 -17.32 33.78
C LYS A 292 3.36 -18.58 33.16
N ASN A 293 2.98 -18.90 31.92
CA ASN A 293 3.48 -20.05 31.18
C ASN A 293 4.67 -19.66 30.27
N LEU A 294 5.53 -18.75 30.73
CA LEU A 294 6.55 -18.09 29.91
C LEU A 294 7.45 -19.08 29.15
N ASP A 295 7.77 -20.23 29.73
CA ASP A 295 8.57 -21.30 29.11
C ASP A 295 7.98 -21.92 27.82
N LYS A 296 6.69 -21.69 27.54
CA LYS A 296 6.05 -22.05 26.26
C LYS A 296 6.15 -20.94 25.21
N HIS A 297 6.05 -19.69 25.67
CA HIS A 297 6.00 -18.49 24.84
C HIS A 297 7.38 -17.88 24.54
N LYS A 298 8.37 -18.10 25.42
CA LYS A 298 9.76 -17.63 25.27
C LYS A 298 10.56 -18.56 24.37
N LYS A 299 11.21 -17.99 23.36
CA LYS A 299 12.22 -18.66 22.52
C LYS A 299 13.54 -17.91 22.62
N ASP A 300 14.65 -18.64 22.74
CA ASP A 300 15.98 -18.01 22.78
C ASP A 300 16.65 -18.12 21.42
N PHE A 301 17.17 -17.01 20.90
CA PHE A 301 18.03 -17.05 19.72
C PHE A 301 19.43 -17.51 20.11
N LEU A 302 20.00 -18.43 19.32
CA LEU A 302 21.35 -18.95 19.52
C LEU A 302 22.20 -18.76 18.27
N TRP A 303 23.41 -18.22 18.46
CA TRP A 303 24.45 -18.19 17.44
C TRP A 303 25.19 -19.53 17.44
N MET A 304 25.19 -20.23 16.31
CA MET A 304 25.88 -21.50 16.14
C MET A 304 27.26 -21.32 15.50
N ASP A 305 27.31 -20.61 14.38
CA ASP A 305 28.52 -20.36 13.59
C ASP A 305 28.36 -19.09 12.73
N GLU A 306 29.36 -18.73 11.92
CA GLU A 306 29.33 -17.47 11.17
C GLU A 306 28.31 -17.44 10.00
N GLN A 307 27.70 -18.58 9.62
CA GLN A 307 26.61 -18.63 8.63
C GLN A 307 25.37 -17.88 9.11
N ASP A 308 25.13 -17.83 10.42
CA ASP A 308 24.11 -16.97 11.04
C ASP A 308 24.34 -15.50 10.66
N GLY A 309 25.60 -15.05 10.68
CA GLY A 309 25.99 -13.72 10.27
C GLY A 309 25.81 -13.47 8.77
N ASP A 310 26.24 -14.42 7.94
CA ASP A 310 26.10 -14.32 6.48
C ASP A 310 24.63 -14.29 6.03
N ALA A 311 23.75 -15.06 6.70
CA ALA A 311 22.31 -15.06 6.48
C ALA A 311 21.65 -13.72 6.85
N ILE A 312 22.01 -13.12 7.98
CA ILE A 312 21.52 -11.78 8.36
C ILE A 312 22.01 -10.72 7.35
N GLU A 313 23.25 -10.81 6.85
CA GLU A 313 23.72 -9.86 5.83
C GLU A 313 23.08 -10.11 4.45
N LEU A 314 22.84 -11.36 4.08
CA LEU A 314 22.07 -11.74 2.89
C LEU A 314 20.70 -11.06 2.91
N ALA A 315 19.94 -11.19 4.00
CA ALA A 315 18.64 -10.55 4.14
C ALA A 315 18.71 -9.01 4.04
N PHE A 316 19.65 -8.36 4.75
CA PHE A 316 19.55 -6.92 4.99
C PHE A 316 20.52 -6.01 4.24
N SER A 317 21.63 -6.51 3.65
CA SER A 317 22.55 -5.60 2.93
C SER A 317 22.01 -5.22 1.54
N LYS A 318 22.09 -3.93 1.21
CA LYS A 318 21.81 -3.40 -0.13
C LYS A 318 22.83 -3.84 -1.20
N LYS A 319 23.88 -4.60 -0.83
CA LYS A 319 24.86 -5.18 -1.77
C LYS A 319 24.48 -6.60 -2.24
N LYS A 320 23.94 -7.44 -1.35
CA LYS A 320 23.61 -8.85 -1.62
C LYS A 320 22.26 -9.03 -2.38
N ILE A 321 21.95 -8.15 -3.35
CA ILE A 321 20.65 -8.14 -4.06
C ILE A 321 20.43 -9.40 -4.92
N GLU A 322 21.33 -9.71 -5.85
CA GLU A 322 21.17 -10.92 -6.70
C GLU A 322 21.23 -12.21 -5.88
N ALA A 323 21.99 -12.22 -4.79
CA ALA A 323 22.00 -13.33 -3.84
C ALA A 323 20.60 -13.52 -3.19
N ARG A 324 19.91 -12.44 -2.78
CA ARG A 324 18.51 -12.54 -2.32
C ARG A 324 17.55 -13.01 -3.39
N LYS A 325 17.72 -12.61 -4.66
CA LYS A 325 16.86 -13.10 -5.74
C LYS A 325 16.99 -14.61 -5.91
N ASN A 326 18.21 -15.15 -5.81
CA ASN A 326 18.44 -16.60 -5.89
C ASN A 326 17.93 -17.33 -4.64
N TRP A 327 18.15 -16.78 -3.45
CA TRP A 327 17.58 -17.27 -2.18
C TRP A 327 16.05 -17.37 -2.23
N LEU A 328 15.37 -16.35 -2.77
CA LEU A 328 13.90 -16.36 -2.90
C LEU A 328 13.42 -17.31 -4.00
N ARG A 329 14.17 -17.49 -5.10
CA ARG A 329 13.89 -18.55 -6.10
C ARG A 329 14.08 -19.98 -5.55
N GLN A 330 14.81 -20.14 -4.45
CA GLN A 330 15.06 -21.42 -3.77
C GLN A 330 14.09 -21.68 -2.61
N HIS A 331 13.06 -20.84 -2.43
CA HIS A 331 12.03 -21.08 -1.41
C HIS A 331 11.07 -22.19 -1.86
N GLU A 332 11.03 -23.28 -1.10
CA GLU A 332 10.05 -24.36 -1.26
C GLU A 332 8.77 -24.03 -0.47
N PRO A 333 7.58 -23.94 -1.11
CA PRO A 333 6.32 -23.74 -0.42
C PRO A 333 6.07 -24.82 0.65
N GLY A 334 5.53 -24.41 1.80
CA GLY A 334 5.44 -25.28 2.98
C GLY A 334 6.68 -25.25 3.88
N THR A 335 7.74 -24.52 3.55
CA THR A 335 8.83 -24.22 4.49
C THR A 335 8.33 -23.29 5.61
N TYR A 336 8.31 -23.75 6.86
CA TYR A 336 7.98 -22.94 8.04
C TYR A 336 8.95 -23.20 9.21
N LEU A 337 8.96 -22.30 10.19
CA LEU A 337 9.75 -22.45 11.42
C LEU A 337 8.97 -23.27 12.47
N ASP A 338 9.59 -24.32 13.02
CA ASP A 338 8.96 -25.16 14.06
C ASP A 338 8.91 -24.46 15.41
N HIS A 339 7.73 -23.93 15.75
CA HIS A 339 7.49 -23.18 16.99
C HIS A 339 7.45 -24.06 18.25
N ASN A 340 7.62 -25.38 18.17
CA ASN A 340 7.72 -26.25 19.35
C ASN A 340 9.10 -26.18 20.02
N GLN A 341 10.15 -25.92 19.24
CA GLN A 341 11.53 -25.85 19.73
C GLN A 341 11.71 -24.68 20.70
N LYS A 342 12.62 -24.79 21.69
CA LYS A 342 12.92 -23.69 22.64
C LYS A 342 14.01 -22.73 22.16
N ILE A 343 14.78 -23.15 21.15
CA ILE A 343 15.95 -22.45 20.62
C ILE A 343 15.73 -22.22 19.13
N ILE A 344 16.04 -21.02 18.65
CA ILE A 344 15.96 -20.64 17.23
C ILE A 344 17.36 -20.22 16.77
N LYS A 345 17.88 -20.80 15.68
CA LYS A 345 19.10 -20.30 15.04
C LYS A 345 18.76 -19.07 14.20
N TYR A 346 19.66 -18.10 14.12
CA TYR A 346 19.41 -16.92 13.28
C TYR A 346 19.27 -17.31 11.80
N SER A 347 20.09 -18.24 11.30
CA SER A 347 20.00 -18.83 9.97
C SER A 347 18.65 -19.53 9.70
N ASP A 348 18.14 -20.33 10.64
CA ASP A 348 16.80 -20.93 10.54
C ASP A 348 15.70 -19.86 10.50
N PHE A 349 15.74 -18.85 11.37
CA PHE A 349 14.80 -17.72 11.36
C PHE A 349 14.79 -16.96 10.03
N ILE A 350 15.97 -16.64 9.48
CA ILE A 350 16.08 -15.98 8.17
C ILE A 350 15.42 -16.87 7.10
N ASN A 351 15.81 -18.14 7.03
CA ASN A 351 15.43 -19.04 5.94
C ASN A 351 14.04 -19.68 6.05
N LYS A 352 13.36 -19.58 7.21
CA LYS A 352 12.05 -20.24 7.47
C LYS A 352 10.95 -19.31 7.98
N GLU A 353 11.28 -18.07 8.35
CA GLU A 353 10.30 -17.07 8.79
C GLU A 353 10.44 -15.75 8.01
N LEU A 354 11.63 -15.14 7.98
CA LEU A 354 11.84 -13.89 7.23
C LEU A 354 11.70 -14.06 5.71
N ILE A 355 11.93 -15.27 5.19
CA ILE A 355 11.67 -15.59 3.78
C ILE A 355 10.17 -15.48 3.43
N LEU A 356 9.28 -15.85 4.36
CA LEU A 356 7.82 -15.79 4.17
C LEU A 356 7.36 -14.33 4.10
N PHE A 357 7.89 -13.48 5.00
CA PHE A 357 7.75 -12.04 4.87
C PHE A 357 8.24 -11.54 3.51
N SER A 358 9.43 -11.97 3.08
CA SER A 358 10.05 -11.49 1.83
C SER A 358 9.21 -11.85 0.60
N MET A 359 8.52 -12.99 0.63
CA MET A 359 7.57 -13.42 -0.40
C MET A 359 6.26 -12.64 -0.36
N ALA A 360 5.62 -12.53 0.81
CA ALA A 360 4.41 -11.73 0.98
C ALA A 360 4.64 -10.25 0.61
N ASP A 361 5.83 -9.73 0.90
CA ASP A 361 6.28 -8.39 0.56
C ASP A 361 6.47 -8.18 -0.95
N LEU A 362 6.86 -9.22 -1.69
CA LEU A 362 6.87 -9.21 -3.16
C LEU A 362 5.45 -9.28 -3.72
N GLN A 363 4.63 -10.24 -3.27
CA GLN A 363 3.24 -10.45 -3.71
C GLN A 363 2.36 -9.20 -3.54
N ARG A 364 2.52 -8.47 -2.42
CA ARG A 364 1.77 -7.22 -2.18
C ARG A 364 2.32 -5.99 -2.89
N SER A 365 3.56 -6.02 -3.38
CA SER A 365 4.26 -4.85 -3.91
C SER A 365 4.42 -4.86 -5.43
N ILE A 366 4.58 -6.03 -6.04
CA ILE A 366 4.71 -6.26 -7.49
C ILE A 366 3.38 -6.85 -7.99
N PRO A 367 2.74 -6.29 -9.02
CA PRO A 367 1.48 -6.84 -9.54
C PRO A 367 1.71 -8.06 -10.46
N SER A 368 0.62 -8.75 -10.79
CA SER A 368 0.61 -9.71 -11.90
C SER A 368 0.59 -8.98 -13.25
N MET A 369 1.19 -9.59 -14.27
CA MET A 369 1.05 -9.13 -15.66
C MET A 369 -0.37 -9.31 -16.23
N VAL A 370 -1.20 -10.17 -15.64
CA VAL A 370 -2.53 -10.50 -16.19
C VAL A 370 -3.51 -9.35 -15.98
N ASP A 371 -3.71 -8.88 -14.74
CA ASP A 371 -4.59 -7.76 -14.42
C ASP A 371 -3.87 -6.44 -14.09
N GLY A 372 -2.55 -6.46 -13.90
CA GLY A 372 -1.80 -5.28 -13.43
C GLY A 372 -2.10 -4.90 -11.97
N LEU A 373 -2.84 -5.72 -11.23
CA LEU A 373 -3.28 -5.41 -9.88
C LEU A 373 -2.39 -6.08 -8.82
N LYS A 374 -2.28 -5.39 -7.69
CA LYS A 374 -1.77 -5.93 -6.42
C LYS A 374 -2.95 -6.51 -5.61
N PRO A 375 -2.74 -7.50 -4.72
CA PRO A 375 -3.81 -8.13 -3.94
C PRO A 375 -4.81 -7.16 -3.30
N GLY A 376 -4.33 -6.08 -2.66
CA GLY A 376 -5.22 -5.06 -2.08
C GLY A 376 -6.16 -4.36 -3.09
N GLN A 377 -5.69 -4.11 -4.31
CA GLN A 377 -6.52 -3.55 -5.40
C GLN A 377 -7.50 -4.60 -5.93
N ARG A 378 -7.09 -5.88 -5.93
CA ARG A 378 -7.91 -7.01 -6.37
C ARG A 378 -9.03 -7.32 -5.38
N LYS A 379 -8.76 -7.28 -4.07
CA LYS A 379 -9.76 -7.33 -2.98
C LYS A 379 -10.82 -6.23 -3.13
N ILE A 380 -10.41 -4.99 -3.44
CA ILE A 380 -11.33 -3.87 -3.75
C ILE A 380 -12.19 -4.16 -4.99
N LEU A 381 -11.59 -4.65 -6.08
CA LEU A 381 -12.33 -4.95 -7.32
C LEU A 381 -13.33 -6.10 -7.13
N PHE A 382 -12.90 -7.19 -6.50
CA PHE A 382 -13.73 -8.32 -6.10
C PHE A 382 -14.95 -7.89 -5.29
N CYS A 383 -14.75 -7.11 -4.23
CA CYS A 383 -15.86 -6.59 -3.43
C CYS A 383 -16.74 -5.57 -4.19
N SER A 384 -16.20 -4.86 -5.19
CA SER A 384 -17.00 -4.02 -6.09
C SER A 384 -17.94 -4.85 -6.97
N PHE A 385 -17.46 -5.99 -7.46
CA PHE A 385 -18.23 -6.92 -8.28
C PHE A 385 -19.25 -7.71 -7.44
N LYS A 386 -18.83 -8.28 -6.30
CA LYS A 386 -19.62 -9.07 -5.33
C LYS A 386 -20.89 -8.34 -4.86
N ARG A 387 -20.83 -7.01 -4.72
CA ARG A 387 -21.96 -6.17 -4.30
C ARG A 387 -22.68 -5.41 -5.43
N ASN A 388 -22.28 -5.63 -6.68
CA ASN A 388 -22.75 -4.87 -7.85
C ASN A 388 -22.71 -3.33 -7.63
N PHE A 389 -21.50 -2.79 -7.46
CA PHE A 389 -21.25 -1.43 -6.94
C PHE A 389 -21.56 -0.28 -7.94
N VAL A 390 -22.81 -0.20 -8.38
CA VAL A 390 -23.34 0.79 -9.34
C VAL A 390 -23.88 2.06 -8.65
N LYS A 391 -24.25 1.98 -7.37
CA LYS A 391 -24.66 3.14 -6.55
C LYS A 391 -23.48 3.62 -5.70
N GLU A 392 -23.26 4.93 -5.65
CA GLU A 392 -22.17 5.50 -4.87
C GLU A 392 -22.27 5.25 -3.36
N ALA A 393 -21.11 5.10 -2.73
CA ALA A 393 -20.95 4.92 -1.30
C ALA A 393 -19.71 5.66 -0.80
N LYS A 394 -19.71 6.08 0.46
CA LYS A 394 -18.53 6.71 1.09
C LYS A 394 -17.37 5.75 1.11
N ILE A 395 -16.15 6.23 0.86
CA ILE A 395 -14.95 5.37 0.90
C ILE A 395 -14.80 4.70 2.27
N SER A 396 -15.09 5.40 3.37
CA SER A 396 -15.03 4.81 4.73
C SER A 396 -16.09 3.74 5.01
N GLN A 397 -17.19 3.68 4.23
CA GLN A 397 -18.16 2.58 4.31
C GLN A 397 -17.75 1.44 3.40
N PHE A 398 -17.10 1.75 2.27
CA PHE A 398 -16.58 0.73 1.37
C PHE A 398 -15.32 0.05 1.92
N SER A 399 -14.42 0.75 2.63
CA SER A 399 -13.25 0.15 3.28
C SER A 399 -13.65 -0.94 4.27
N GLY A 400 -14.61 -0.68 5.16
CA GLY A 400 -15.16 -1.69 6.07
C GLY A 400 -15.73 -2.89 5.32
N TYR A 401 -16.60 -2.65 4.32
CA TYR A 401 -17.19 -3.71 3.49
C TYR A 401 -16.14 -4.58 2.77
N VAL A 402 -15.09 -3.98 2.20
CA VAL A 402 -13.98 -4.72 1.58
C VAL A 402 -13.23 -5.51 2.65
N SER A 403 -12.96 -4.92 3.81
CA SER A 403 -12.21 -5.58 4.88
C SER A 403 -12.92 -6.82 5.42
N GLU A 404 -14.25 -6.77 5.52
CA GLU A 404 -15.12 -7.86 5.98
C GLU A 404 -15.32 -8.98 4.93
N HIS A 405 -15.48 -8.63 3.65
CA HIS A 405 -15.86 -9.59 2.60
C HIS A 405 -14.73 -10.06 1.69
N SER A 406 -13.49 -9.68 1.99
CA SER A 406 -12.27 -10.17 1.32
C SER A 406 -11.13 -10.49 2.29
N ALA A 407 -11.43 -10.69 3.59
CA ALA A 407 -10.43 -10.93 4.64
C ALA A 407 -9.22 -9.98 4.60
N TYR A 408 -9.43 -8.65 4.59
CA TYR A 408 -8.29 -7.72 4.60
C TYR A 408 -7.74 -7.53 6.02
N HIS A 409 -6.41 -7.59 6.17
CA HIS A 409 -5.76 -7.60 7.50
C HIS A 409 -4.85 -6.39 7.79
N HIS A 410 -4.43 -5.63 6.77
CA HIS A 410 -3.48 -4.52 6.94
C HIS A 410 -4.13 -3.15 7.24
N GLY A 411 -5.34 -3.16 7.81
CA GLY A 411 -6.05 -1.97 8.31
C GLY A 411 -6.73 -1.09 7.25
N GLU A 412 -7.96 -0.65 7.56
CA GLU A 412 -8.81 0.11 6.62
C GLU A 412 -8.20 1.39 6.05
N GLN A 413 -7.26 2.05 6.76
CA GLN A 413 -6.62 3.27 6.26
C GLN A 413 -5.79 3.02 4.99
N SER A 414 -5.08 1.89 4.93
CA SER A 414 -4.33 1.45 3.75
C SER A 414 -5.27 1.17 2.57
N LEU A 415 -6.38 0.49 2.88
CA LEU A 415 -7.42 0.11 1.94
C LEU A 415 -8.14 1.34 1.36
N ALA A 416 -8.50 2.32 2.19
CA ALA A 416 -9.09 3.59 1.77
C ALA A 416 -8.15 4.41 0.88
N GLY A 417 -6.85 4.47 1.19
CA GLY A 417 -5.85 5.10 0.32
C GLY A 417 -5.72 4.38 -1.04
N THR A 418 -5.84 3.05 -1.04
CA THR A 418 -5.82 2.23 -2.27
C THR A 418 -7.08 2.46 -3.13
N ILE A 419 -8.26 2.56 -2.51
CA ILE A 419 -9.53 2.92 -3.20
C ILE A 419 -9.39 4.30 -3.87
N ILE A 420 -8.82 5.29 -3.17
CA ILE A 420 -8.59 6.64 -3.71
C ILE A 420 -7.64 6.57 -4.93
N GLY A 421 -6.52 5.85 -4.81
CA GLY A 421 -5.57 5.68 -5.93
C GLY A 421 -6.15 4.98 -7.16
N MET A 422 -7.12 4.06 -6.99
CA MET A 422 -7.83 3.40 -8.09
C MET A 422 -8.90 4.28 -8.77
N ALA A 423 -9.29 5.38 -8.13
CA ALA A 423 -10.29 6.33 -8.62
C ALA A 423 -9.69 7.61 -9.23
N GLN A 424 -8.43 7.95 -8.91
CA GLN A 424 -7.76 9.16 -9.39
C GLN A 424 -7.66 9.21 -10.93
N ASP A 425 -7.92 10.40 -11.48
CA ASP A 425 -8.09 10.71 -12.91
C ASP A 425 -7.21 11.87 -13.41
N PHE A 426 -6.46 12.53 -12.51
CA PHE A 426 -5.60 13.66 -12.87
C PHE A 426 -4.39 13.23 -13.75
N VAL A 427 -3.91 14.15 -14.58
CA VAL A 427 -2.79 13.92 -15.53
C VAL A 427 -1.56 13.31 -14.82
N GLY A 428 -1.18 12.10 -15.25
CA GLY A 428 -0.07 11.34 -14.67
C GLY A 428 -0.45 10.34 -13.57
N SER A 429 -1.75 10.12 -13.31
CA SER A 429 -2.28 9.02 -12.50
C SER A 429 -2.69 7.81 -13.38
N ASN A 430 -3.96 7.41 -13.40
CA ASN A 430 -4.48 6.33 -14.23
C ASN A 430 -4.86 6.83 -15.63
N ASN A 431 -4.72 5.98 -16.67
CA ASN A 431 -5.33 6.27 -17.98
C ASN A 431 -6.82 5.87 -17.97
N ILE A 432 -7.15 4.71 -17.39
CA ILE A 432 -8.53 4.30 -17.11
C ILE A 432 -8.68 4.04 -15.60
N ASN A 433 -9.33 4.97 -14.91
CA ASN A 433 -9.71 4.82 -13.50
C ASN A 433 -10.83 3.79 -13.36
N LEU A 434 -10.58 2.72 -12.59
CA LEU A 434 -11.53 1.60 -12.42
C LEU A 434 -12.70 1.96 -11.48
N LEU A 435 -12.51 2.99 -10.66
CA LEU A 435 -13.50 3.57 -9.77
C LEU A 435 -13.73 5.05 -10.14
N GLN A 436 -14.90 5.61 -9.81
CA GLN A 436 -15.22 7.01 -10.11
C GLN A 436 -14.89 7.95 -8.94
N PRO A 437 -14.19 9.08 -9.16
CA PRO A 437 -13.80 10.01 -8.12
C PRO A 437 -14.95 10.98 -7.75
N ASN A 438 -15.99 10.49 -7.07
CA ASN A 438 -17.15 11.31 -6.68
C ASN A 438 -16.81 12.21 -5.47
N GLY A 439 -16.03 13.27 -5.73
CA GLY A 439 -15.60 14.28 -4.76
C GLY A 439 -14.15 14.70 -4.93
N GLN A 440 -13.51 15.16 -3.86
CA GLN A 440 -12.10 15.58 -3.89
C GLN A 440 -11.13 14.41 -3.65
N PHE A 441 -10.74 13.74 -4.74
CA PHE A 441 -9.81 12.61 -4.76
C PHE A 441 -8.33 13.00 -4.83
N GLY A 442 -8.05 14.30 -4.73
CA GLY A 442 -6.71 14.87 -4.85
C GLY A 442 -6.39 15.23 -6.30
N THR A 443 -5.41 16.13 -6.48
CA THR A 443 -5.17 16.85 -7.72
C THR A 443 -3.72 16.70 -8.17
N ARG A 444 -3.41 17.20 -9.37
CA ARG A 444 -2.01 17.28 -9.85
C ARG A 444 -1.12 18.23 -9.03
N SER A 445 -1.68 18.99 -8.09
CA SER A 445 -0.96 20.01 -7.32
C SER A 445 0.12 19.41 -6.43
N VAL A 446 -0.18 18.27 -5.81
CA VAL A 446 0.74 17.49 -4.94
C VAL A 446 0.74 15.97 -5.25
N GLY A 447 0.20 15.59 -6.42
CA GLY A 447 0.10 14.20 -6.86
C GLY A 447 -0.90 13.39 -6.04
N GLY A 448 -2.12 13.91 -5.89
CA GLY A 448 -3.24 13.22 -5.25
C GLY A 448 -3.24 13.22 -3.71
N LYS A 449 -2.18 13.73 -3.06
CA LYS A 449 -2.03 13.74 -1.58
C LYS A 449 -2.92 14.77 -0.86
N ASP A 450 -3.52 15.66 -1.63
CA ASP A 450 -4.53 16.65 -1.26
C ASP A 450 -5.97 16.09 -1.28
N HIS A 451 -6.13 14.77 -1.43
CA HIS A 451 -7.43 14.12 -1.32
C HIS A 451 -8.11 14.42 0.03
N ALA A 452 -9.43 14.53 -0.01
CA ALA A 452 -10.22 14.68 1.20
C ALA A 452 -10.21 13.37 2.04
N SER A 453 -10.60 13.48 3.31
CA SER A 453 -10.75 12.30 4.17
C SER A 453 -11.87 11.38 3.66
N ALA A 454 -11.61 10.07 3.65
CA ALA A 454 -12.50 9.00 3.14
C ALA A 454 -13.95 8.99 3.69
N ARG A 455 -14.23 9.74 4.76
CA ARG A 455 -15.57 9.95 5.35
C ARG A 455 -16.42 11.00 4.63
N TYR A 456 -15.82 11.81 3.75
CA TYR A 456 -16.47 12.90 3.01
C TYR A 456 -16.62 12.63 1.51
N ILE A 457 -15.81 11.73 0.95
CA ILE A 457 -15.79 11.43 -0.49
C ILE A 457 -16.42 10.08 -0.79
N TYR A 458 -17.04 10.01 -1.95
CA TYR A 458 -17.86 8.90 -2.42
C TYR A 458 -17.19 8.28 -3.65
N THR A 459 -17.48 7.01 -3.92
CA THR A 459 -17.02 6.31 -5.12
C THR A 459 -18.07 5.32 -5.58
N GLN A 460 -18.00 4.92 -6.83
CA GLN A 460 -18.69 3.76 -7.40
C GLN A 460 -17.80 3.09 -8.46
N LEU A 461 -18.21 1.92 -8.96
CA LEU A 461 -17.52 1.24 -10.06
C LEU A 461 -17.62 2.08 -11.34
N SER A 462 -16.50 2.31 -12.03
CA SER A 462 -16.52 3.01 -13.32
C SER A 462 -17.19 2.13 -14.38
N PRO A 463 -18.13 2.63 -15.21
CA PRO A 463 -18.90 1.81 -16.15
C PRO A 463 -18.03 0.97 -17.08
N ILE A 464 -16.94 1.56 -17.61
CA ILE A 464 -15.95 0.89 -18.46
C ILE A 464 -15.31 -0.35 -17.82
N THR A 465 -15.27 -0.43 -16.48
CA THR A 465 -14.63 -1.53 -15.75
C THR A 465 -15.29 -2.88 -15.99
N ARG A 466 -16.60 -2.93 -16.29
CA ARG A 466 -17.27 -4.20 -16.64
C ARG A 466 -17.20 -4.57 -18.13
N PHE A 467 -16.71 -3.68 -18.97
CA PHE A 467 -16.24 -4.01 -20.32
C PHE A 467 -14.79 -4.51 -20.26
N LEU A 468 -13.95 -3.88 -19.43
CA LEU A 468 -12.58 -4.35 -19.16
C LEU A 468 -12.52 -5.74 -18.52
N PHE A 469 -13.44 -6.04 -17.59
CA PHE A 469 -13.55 -7.32 -16.87
C PHE A 469 -14.96 -7.91 -17.05
N PRO A 470 -15.20 -8.67 -18.14
CA PRO A 470 -16.52 -9.19 -18.48
C PRO A 470 -17.08 -10.13 -17.41
N LYS A 471 -18.39 -10.03 -17.13
CA LYS A 471 -19.05 -10.84 -16.10
C LYS A 471 -18.99 -12.35 -16.40
N ASP A 472 -19.01 -12.72 -17.68
CA ASP A 472 -18.91 -14.11 -18.12
C ASP A 472 -17.58 -14.77 -17.73
N ASP A 473 -16.51 -13.98 -17.65
CA ASP A 473 -15.18 -14.44 -17.24
C ASP A 473 -15.09 -14.65 -15.71
N ASP A 474 -15.95 -14.00 -14.91
CA ASP A 474 -15.94 -14.13 -13.44
C ASP A 474 -16.02 -15.60 -12.99
N GLY A 475 -16.76 -16.44 -13.71
CA GLY A 475 -16.97 -17.86 -13.39
C GLY A 475 -15.82 -18.79 -13.76
N LEU A 476 -14.79 -18.28 -14.43
CA LEU A 476 -13.62 -19.04 -14.91
C LEU A 476 -12.38 -18.87 -14.01
N LEU A 477 -12.47 -18.00 -13.00
CA LEU A 477 -11.35 -17.56 -12.19
C LEU A 477 -11.15 -18.47 -10.96
N ASN A 478 -9.88 -18.72 -10.64
CA ASN A 478 -9.49 -19.45 -9.43
C ASN A 478 -9.61 -18.54 -8.19
N TYR A 479 -10.79 -18.51 -7.56
CA TYR A 479 -11.04 -17.82 -6.30
C TYR A 479 -10.32 -18.50 -5.13
N GLN A 480 -9.70 -17.68 -4.28
CA GLN A 480 -8.99 -18.16 -3.10
C GLN A 480 -9.96 -18.26 -1.89
N ASP A 481 -9.58 -19.03 -0.88
CA ASP A 481 -10.27 -19.10 0.41
C ASP A 481 -9.33 -18.60 1.52
N GLU A 482 -9.82 -17.67 2.35
CA GLU A 482 -9.08 -17.10 3.48
C GLU A 482 -10.04 -17.05 4.69
N ASP A 483 -9.59 -17.52 5.85
CA ASP A 483 -10.41 -17.76 7.06
C ASP A 483 -11.63 -18.71 6.91
N GLY A 484 -11.86 -19.33 5.76
CA GLY A 484 -13.11 -20.06 5.43
C GLY A 484 -14.14 -19.20 4.66
N GLN A 485 -13.70 -18.07 4.10
CA GLN A 485 -14.46 -17.19 3.23
C GLN A 485 -13.83 -17.20 1.82
N THR A 486 -14.67 -17.36 0.79
CA THR A 486 -14.24 -17.13 -0.60
C THR A 486 -13.94 -15.64 -0.81
N ILE A 487 -12.66 -15.35 -1.05
CA ILE A 487 -12.08 -14.03 -1.28
C ILE A 487 -11.84 -13.78 -2.78
N GLU A 488 -10.91 -12.91 -3.16
CA GLU A 488 -10.60 -12.61 -4.55
C GLU A 488 -9.92 -13.78 -5.29
N PRO A 489 -9.90 -13.77 -6.65
CA PRO A 489 -9.12 -14.74 -7.40
C PRO A 489 -7.64 -14.39 -7.47
N THR A 490 -6.78 -15.36 -7.79
CA THR A 490 -5.33 -15.16 -7.93
C THR A 490 -4.98 -14.00 -8.87
N TRP A 491 -5.74 -13.86 -9.95
CA TRP A 491 -5.78 -12.68 -10.82
C TRP A 491 -7.15 -12.60 -11.52
N TYR A 492 -7.54 -11.41 -11.97
CA TYR A 492 -8.61 -11.26 -12.96
C TYR A 492 -8.04 -11.38 -14.38
N ILE A 493 -8.89 -11.72 -15.35
CA ILE A 493 -8.53 -11.80 -16.77
C ILE A 493 -9.23 -10.68 -17.56
N PRO A 494 -8.63 -9.49 -17.72
CA PRO A 494 -9.23 -8.41 -18.49
C PRO A 494 -9.21 -8.71 -20.01
N ILE A 495 -9.89 -7.89 -20.81
CA ILE A 495 -9.85 -7.99 -22.28
C ILE A 495 -8.60 -7.35 -22.92
N ILE A 496 -7.89 -6.49 -22.18
CA ILE A 496 -6.61 -5.87 -22.55
C ILE A 496 -5.66 -5.84 -21.33
N PRO A 497 -4.32 -5.89 -21.48
CA PRO A 497 -3.40 -5.94 -20.35
C PRO A 497 -3.36 -4.61 -19.60
N MET A 498 -4.14 -4.52 -18.52
CA MET A 498 -4.29 -3.31 -17.72
C MET A 498 -2.99 -2.81 -17.07
N VAL A 499 -1.99 -3.70 -16.93
CA VAL A 499 -0.62 -3.37 -16.49
C VAL A 499 0.12 -2.42 -17.44
N LEU A 500 -0.21 -2.43 -18.74
CA LEU A 500 0.30 -1.46 -19.72
C LEU A 500 -0.57 -0.19 -19.72
N VAL A 501 -1.88 -0.33 -19.61
CA VAL A 501 -2.83 0.81 -19.66
C VAL A 501 -2.58 1.81 -18.53
N ASN A 502 -2.58 1.36 -17.28
CA ASN A 502 -2.40 2.23 -16.11
C ASN A 502 -0.94 2.28 -15.61
N GLY A 503 -0.04 1.54 -16.27
CA GLY A 503 1.32 1.31 -15.78
C GLY A 503 1.33 0.58 -14.44
N CYS A 504 2.52 0.49 -13.84
CA CYS A 504 2.66 0.09 -12.43
C CYS A 504 3.97 0.59 -11.82
N GLU A 505 3.99 0.72 -10.50
CA GLU A 505 5.22 0.93 -9.74
C GLU A 505 5.20 0.09 -8.46
N GLY A 506 6.32 -0.55 -8.13
CA GLY A 506 6.41 -1.43 -6.97
C GLY A 506 7.87 -1.64 -6.53
N ILE A 507 8.08 -1.74 -5.22
CA ILE A 507 9.38 -2.07 -4.62
C ILE A 507 9.09 -3.11 -3.54
N GLY A 508 9.66 -4.31 -3.70
CA GLY A 508 9.58 -5.37 -2.71
C GLY A 508 10.97 -5.92 -2.38
N THR A 509 11.03 -7.03 -1.65
CA THR A 509 12.30 -7.57 -1.19
C THR A 509 13.14 -8.19 -2.32
N GLY A 510 14.10 -7.41 -2.83
CA GLY A 510 15.06 -7.84 -3.87
C GLY A 510 14.70 -7.48 -5.31
N TRP A 511 13.44 -7.09 -5.56
CA TRP A 511 12.95 -6.64 -6.87
C TRP A 511 12.26 -5.28 -6.78
N SER A 512 12.22 -4.59 -7.92
CA SER A 512 11.35 -3.44 -8.13
C SER A 512 10.80 -3.51 -9.54
N THR A 513 9.66 -2.88 -9.76
CA THR A 513 9.05 -2.73 -11.07
C THR A 513 8.66 -1.29 -11.32
N PHE A 514 8.87 -0.83 -12.55
CA PHE A 514 8.35 0.42 -13.06
C PHE A 514 7.95 0.20 -14.52
N ILE A 515 6.66 0.40 -14.79
CA ILE A 515 6.06 0.31 -16.12
C ILE A 515 5.29 1.62 -16.31
N PRO A 516 5.59 2.42 -17.34
CA PRO A 516 4.85 3.64 -17.62
C PRO A 516 3.47 3.30 -18.21
N ASN A 517 2.58 4.28 -18.26
CA ASN A 517 1.27 4.12 -18.87
C ASN A 517 1.40 4.11 -20.41
N TYR A 518 0.52 3.38 -21.08
CA TYR A 518 0.41 3.30 -22.54
C TYR A 518 -1.02 3.62 -23.00
N ASN A 519 -1.19 4.00 -24.27
CA ASN A 519 -2.50 4.33 -24.84
C ASN A 519 -3.38 3.07 -24.96
N PRO A 520 -4.60 3.04 -24.39
CA PRO A 520 -5.54 1.93 -24.58
C PRO A 520 -5.78 1.57 -26.05
N ARG A 521 -5.84 2.56 -26.95
CA ARG A 521 -6.13 2.33 -28.38
C ARG A 521 -4.97 1.65 -29.11
N ASP A 522 -3.71 2.00 -28.79
CA ASP A 522 -2.52 1.33 -29.34
C ASP A 522 -2.46 -0.14 -28.89
N VAL A 523 -2.83 -0.41 -27.63
CA VAL A 523 -2.93 -1.77 -27.07
C VAL A 523 -4.03 -2.58 -27.77
N VAL A 524 -5.22 -2.00 -27.97
CA VAL A 524 -6.33 -2.64 -28.71
C VAL A 524 -5.93 -2.91 -30.18
N ALA A 525 -5.27 -1.95 -30.83
CA ALA A 525 -4.78 -2.11 -32.19
C ALA A 525 -3.79 -3.28 -32.32
N ASN A 526 -2.80 -3.37 -31.43
CA ASN A 526 -1.86 -4.49 -31.43
C ASN A 526 -2.52 -5.85 -31.10
N ILE A 527 -3.56 -5.88 -30.26
CA ILE A 527 -4.35 -7.12 -30.06
C ILE A 527 -5.06 -7.52 -31.35
N ARG A 528 -5.66 -6.58 -32.09
CA ARG A 528 -6.25 -6.87 -33.41
C ARG A 528 -5.22 -7.37 -34.41
N ARG A 529 -4.02 -6.78 -34.44
CA ARG A 529 -2.89 -7.28 -35.26
C ARG A 529 -2.56 -8.74 -34.94
N LEU A 530 -2.39 -9.09 -33.66
CA LEU A 530 -2.16 -10.47 -33.22
C LEU A 530 -3.33 -11.42 -33.55
N LEU A 531 -4.58 -10.97 -33.43
CA LEU A 531 -5.77 -11.74 -33.83
C LEU A 531 -5.81 -12.04 -35.34
N ASN A 532 -5.27 -11.14 -36.17
CA ASN A 532 -5.13 -11.31 -37.61
C ASN A 532 -3.89 -12.13 -38.01
N GLY A 533 -2.90 -12.28 -37.12
CA GLY A 533 -1.58 -12.87 -37.44
C GLY A 533 -0.57 -11.86 -38.01
N GLU A 534 -0.81 -10.56 -37.83
CA GLU A 534 0.10 -9.48 -38.17
C GLU A 534 1.15 -9.26 -37.06
N MET A 535 2.28 -8.63 -37.40
CA MET A 535 3.28 -8.20 -36.42
C MET A 535 2.79 -6.99 -35.60
N MET A 536 3.17 -6.93 -34.32
CA MET A 536 2.91 -5.77 -33.46
C MET A 536 3.72 -4.54 -33.88
N GLU A 537 3.13 -3.35 -33.71
CA GLU A 537 3.82 -2.06 -33.83
C GLU A 537 4.36 -1.59 -32.47
N PRO A 538 5.58 -1.02 -32.39
CA PRO A 538 6.20 -0.62 -31.13
C PRO A 538 5.41 0.46 -30.37
N MET A 539 5.02 0.16 -29.13
CA MET A 539 4.22 1.05 -28.29
C MET A 539 5.09 2.07 -27.55
N ASN A 540 4.62 3.32 -27.48
CA ASN A 540 5.32 4.42 -26.78
C ASN A 540 4.51 4.86 -25.55
N PRO A 541 5.15 5.29 -24.45
CA PRO A 541 4.44 5.74 -23.25
C PRO A 541 3.49 6.90 -23.53
N TRP A 542 2.28 6.85 -22.96
CA TRP A 542 1.22 7.84 -23.15
C TRP A 542 0.38 7.99 -21.89
N TYR A 543 0.01 9.23 -21.57
CA TYR A 543 -0.72 9.60 -20.36
C TYR A 543 -1.95 10.43 -20.70
N ARG A 544 -3.13 10.00 -20.21
CA ARG A 544 -4.41 10.69 -20.45
C ARG A 544 -4.33 12.16 -20.00
N GLY A 545 -4.79 13.06 -20.89
CA GLY A 545 -4.84 14.51 -20.66
C GLY A 545 -3.49 15.25 -20.66
N PHE A 546 -2.35 14.57 -20.86
CA PHE A 546 -1.03 15.21 -20.92
C PHE A 546 -0.84 15.99 -22.23
N LYS A 547 -0.34 17.24 -22.13
CA LYS A 547 -0.24 18.17 -23.28
C LYS A 547 1.20 18.44 -23.74
N GLY A 548 2.19 17.76 -23.16
CA GLY A 548 3.60 17.84 -23.54
C GLY A 548 4.04 16.75 -24.51
N THR A 549 5.32 16.73 -24.89
CA THR A 549 5.87 15.70 -25.79
C THR A 549 6.53 14.56 -25.01
N ILE A 550 6.46 13.35 -25.57
CA ILE A 550 7.17 12.15 -25.10
C ILE A 550 8.01 11.64 -26.27
N GLU A 551 9.29 11.98 -26.26
CA GLU A 551 10.22 11.70 -27.35
C GLU A 551 11.05 10.46 -27.06
N LYS A 552 11.18 9.58 -28.06
CA LYS A 552 11.98 8.35 -27.95
C LYS A 552 13.47 8.69 -28.07
N GLY A 553 14.20 8.54 -26.96
CA GLY A 553 15.66 8.67 -26.93
C GLY A 553 16.35 7.40 -27.45
N ALA A 554 17.69 7.43 -27.44
CA ALA A 554 18.50 6.31 -27.91
C ALA A 554 18.21 5.00 -27.14
N SER A 555 17.67 4.00 -27.84
CA SER A 555 17.58 2.63 -27.35
C SER A 555 18.99 2.08 -27.11
N LYS A 556 19.18 1.38 -26.00
CA LYS A 556 20.42 0.68 -25.68
C LYS A 556 20.33 -0.77 -26.14
N GLU A 557 21.48 -1.43 -26.27
CA GLU A 557 21.54 -2.87 -26.50
C GLU A 557 20.72 -3.60 -25.41
N GLY A 558 19.88 -4.56 -25.82
CA GLY A 558 18.93 -5.23 -24.93
C GLY A 558 17.55 -4.55 -24.79
N GLY A 559 17.06 -3.83 -25.81
CA GLY A 559 15.66 -3.35 -25.91
C GLY A 559 15.28 -2.14 -25.03
N CYS A 560 16.00 -1.95 -23.92
CA CYS A 560 15.87 -0.82 -23.00
C CYS A 560 15.85 0.53 -23.74
N THR A 561 14.73 1.24 -23.64
CA THR A 561 14.52 2.55 -24.27
C THR A 561 14.31 3.61 -23.20
N SER A 562 15.02 4.73 -23.31
CA SER A 562 14.78 5.92 -22.49
C SER A 562 13.92 6.92 -23.26
N TYR A 563 12.88 7.44 -22.62
CA TYR A 563 11.99 8.45 -23.17
C TYR A 563 12.20 9.80 -22.50
N THR A 564 12.21 10.87 -23.28
CA THR A 564 12.33 12.26 -22.82
C THR A 564 10.94 12.85 -22.76
N VAL A 565 10.48 13.23 -21.55
CA VAL A 565 9.16 13.82 -21.31
C VAL A 565 9.34 15.32 -21.10
N ASN A 566 8.87 16.12 -22.05
CA ASN A 566 8.98 17.57 -22.01
C ASN A 566 7.63 18.20 -21.62
N GLY A 567 7.67 19.21 -20.74
CA GLY A 567 6.54 20.12 -20.52
C GLY A 567 6.41 21.13 -21.67
N VAL A 568 5.43 22.02 -21.57
CA VAL A 568 5.19 23.07 -22.58
C VAL A 568 5.55 24.43 -21.98
N ILE A 569 6.48 25.11 -22.64
CA ILE A 569 6.86 26.50 -22.35
C ILE A 569 6.87 27.30 -23.66
N ASN A 570 6.15 28.42 -23.67
CA ASN A 570 6.02 29.32 -24.80
C ASN A 570 6.60 30.70 -24.43
N GLU A 571 7.21 31.37 -25.40
CA GLU A 571 7.56 32.77 -25.28
C GLU A 571 6.35 33.65 -25.60
N VAL A 572 6.06 34.64 -24.76
CA VAL A 572 4.95 35.60 -24.97
C VAL A 572 5.49 36.94 -25.44
N ASN A 573 6.64 37.36 -24.89
CA ASN A 573 7.43 38.51 -25.30
C ASN A 573 8.86 38.37 -24.74
N GLU A 574 9.74 39.31 -25.07
CA GLU A 574 11.18 39.32 -24.74
C GLU A 574 11.50 39.27 -23.23
N THR A 575 10.52 39.46 -22.35
CA THR A 575 10.67 39.37 -20.88
C THR A 575 9.75 38.32 -20.22
N THR A 576 8.83 37.70 -20.96
CA THR A 576 7.75 36.86 -20.40
C THR A 576 7.69 35.48 -21.05
N LEU A 577 7.79 34.45 -20.22
CA LEU A 577 7.58 33.04 -20.59
C LEU A 577 6.29 32.52 -19.96
N ARG A 578 5.57 31.63 -20.66
CA ARG A 578 4.35 30.99 -20.17
C ARG A 578 4.48 29.47 -20.19
N ILE A 579 4.37 28.84 -19.02
CA ILE A 579 4.48 27.39 -18.82
C ILE A 579 3.07 26.82 -18.66
N THR A 580 2.59 26.08 -19.66
CA THR A 580 1.22 25.55 -19.72
C THR A 580 1.13 24.04 -19.47
N GLU A 581 2.28 23.36 -19.35
CA GLU A 581 2.32 21.94 -18.97
C GLU A 581 3.64 21.60 -18.26
N LEU A 582 3.59 20.70 -17.27
CA LEU A 582 4.76 20.17 -16.57
C LEU A 582 4.99 18.70 -16.97
N PRO A 583 6.24 18.21 -17.01
CA PRO A 583 6.51 16.79 -17.23
C PRO A 583 5.72 15.87 -16.30
N VAL A 584 5.31 14.73 -16.81
CA VAL A 584 4.54 13.71 -16.07
C VAL A 584 5.22 13.39 -14.73
N ARG A 585 4.40 13.28 -13.67
CA ARG A 585 4.80 13.12 -12.27
C ARG A 585 5.62 14.27 -11.66
N ARG A 586 5.58 15.47 -12.24
CA ARG A 586 6.01 16.70 -11.57
C ARG A 586 4.83 17.59 -11.20
N TRP A 587 4.65 17.79 -9.90
CA TRP A 587 3.46 18.39 -9.32
C TRP A 587 3.55 19.92 -9.25
N THR A 588 2.40 20.59 -9.28
CA THR A 588 2.32 22.06 -9.42
C THR A 588 2.95 22.81 -8.26
N ASP A 589 2.79 22.32 -7.02
CA ASP A 589 3.32 23.01 -5.84
C ASP A 589 4.81 22.72 -5.59
N ASP A 590 5.29 21.52 -5.93
CA ASP A 590 6.73 21.22 -6.03
C ASP A 590 7.40 22.12 -7.09
N TYR A 591 6.72 22.38 -8.20
CA TYR A 591 7.18 23.31 -9.23
C TYR A 591 7.16 24.77 -8.75
N LYS A 592 6.12 25.18 -8.02
CA LYS A 592 6.01 26.51 -7.40
C LYS A 592 7.13 26.74 -6.37
N ALA A 593 7.45 25.74 -5.54
CA ALA A 593 8.57 25.82 -4.60
C ALA A 593 9.92 25.98 -5.32
N PHE A 594 10.11 25.30 -6.47
CA PHE A 594 11.26 25.53 -7.34
C PHE A 594 11.30 26.97 -7.89
N LEU A 595 10.20 27.51 -8.45
CA LEU A 595 10.15 28.90 -8.92
C LEU A 595 10.46 29.92 -7.81
N ASN A 596 9.89 29.74 -6.60
CA ASN A 596 10.22 30.56 -5.43
C ASN A 596 11.75 30.57 -5.18
N SER A 597 12.40 29.41 -5.13
CA SER A 597 13.86 29.33 -4.91
C SER A 597 14.73 29.97 -6.00
N VAL A 598 14.23 30.10 -7.22
CA VAL A 598 14.92 30.81 -8.32
C VAL A 598 14.67 32.33 -8.24
N THR A 599 13.55 32.73 -7.65
CA THR A 599 13.14 34.14 -7.44
C THR A 599 13.76 34.76 -6.19
N GLU A 600 13.90 34.01 -5.09
CA GLU A 600 14.64 34.44 -3.89
C GLU A 600 16.17 34.35 -4.07
N GLY A 601 16.65 33.48 -4.95
CA GLY A 601 18.08 33.24 -5.18
C GLY A 601 18.84 32.71 -3.97
N ILE A 602 20.17 32.83 -3.99
CA ILE A 602 21.03 32.46 -2.86
C ILE A 602 21.29 33.72 -2.03
N ARG A 603 20.93 33.67 -0.74
CA ARG A 603 21.19 34.77 0.21
C ARG A 603 22.68 34.96 0.45
N ASP A 604 23.10 36.20 0.67
CA ASP A 604 24.49 36.54 0.98
C ASP A 604 24.90 36.03 2.39
N GLU A 605 26.19 36.20 2.73
CA GLU A 605 26.74 35.78 4.04
C GLU A 605 26.10 36.55 5.23
N ASN A 606 25.35 37.62 4.96
CA ASN A 606 24.62 38.43 5.94
C ASN A 606 23.09 38.13 5.96
N GLY A 607 22.61 37.21 5.12
CA GLY A 607 21.20 36.81 5.01
C GLY A 607 20.32 37.64 4.06
N ASN A 608 20.89 38.63 3.37
CA ASN A 608 20.20 39.48 2.39
C ASN A 608 19.86 38.71 1.11
N LEU A 609 18.79 39.14 0.43
CA LEU A 609 18.48 38.67 -0.92
C LEU A 609 19.48 39.25 -1.94
N PRO A 610 19.86 38.50 -3.00
CA PRO A 610 20.71 39.01 -4.06
C PRO A 610 20.02 40.16 -4.81
N LYS A 611 20.82 41.15 -5.27
CA LYS A 611 20.30 42.38 -5.88
C LYS A 611 19.53 42.20 -7.20
N ASP A 612 19.78 41.11 -7.92
CA ASP A 612 19.09 40.79 -9.18
C ASP A 612 18.92 39.26 -9.28
N PRO A 613 17.71 38.72 -9.01
CA PRO A 613 17.42 37.29 -9.13
C PRO A 613 17.17 36.88 -10.60
N PHE A 614 17.40 35.60 -10.91
CA PHE A 614 17.27 35.12 -12.30
C PHE A 614 15.82 35.21 -12.83
N VAL A 615 14.84 34.95 -11.97
CA VAL A 615 13.42 35.25 -12.18
C VAL A 615 13.08 36.47 -11.33
N LYS A 616 12.47 37.49 -11.93
CA LYS A 616 12.04 38.71 -11.21
C LYS A 616 10.77 38.49 -10.39
N ASP A 617 9.79 37.83 -11.01
CA ASP A 617 8.47 37.53 -10.44
C ASP A 617 7.84 36.38 -11.25
N PHE A 618 6.82 35.71 -10.70
CA PHE A 618 6.00 34.77 -11.44
C PHE A 618 4.57 34.69 -10.89
N ARG A 619 3.60 34.44 -11.78
CA ARG A 619 2.17 34.38 -11.47
C ARG A 619 1.61 33.01 -11.82
N LYS A 620 0.69 32.48 -10.99
CA LYS A 620 -0.04 31.24 -11.26
C LYS A 620 -1.47 31.57 -11.70
N TYR A 621 -1.83 31.19 -12.92
CA TYR A 621 -3.20 31.24 -13.46
C TYR A 621 -3.83 29.83 -13.61
N GLY A 622 -3.04 28.79 -13.34
CA GLY A 622 -3.47 27.39 -13.36
C GLY A 622 -4.42 27.04 -12.20
N ASP A 623 -5.26 26.04 -12.43
CA ASP A 623 -6.23 25.53 -11.47
C ASP A 623 -5.74 24.20 -10.85
N ASP A 624 -6.65 23.27 -10.58
CA ASP A 624 -6.44 21.92 -10.04
C ASP A 624 -6.14 20.86 -11.11
N ALA A 625 -6.42 21.15 -12.39
CA ALA A 625 -6.23 20.22 -13.51
C ALA A 625 -5.24 20.74 -14.58
N ALA A 626 -5.21 22.05 -14.81
CA ALA A 626 -4.36 22.72 -15.79
C ALA A 626 -3.29 23.58 -15.12
N VAL A 627 -2.02 23.40 -15.51
CA VAL A 627 -0.93 24.29 -15.12
C VAL A 627 -0.92 25.51 -16.04
N ASP A 628 -0.71 26.68 -15.45
CA ASP A 628 -0.44 27.92 -16.18
C ASP A 628 0.38 28.83 -15.26
N PHE A 629 1.66 29.01 -15.57
CA PHE A 629 2.56 29.94 -14.90
C PHE A 629 3.09 30.97 -15.90
N GLU A 630 2.94 32.24 -15.57
CA GLU A 630 3.61 33.37 -16.24
C GLU A 630 4.89 33.69 -15.46
N VAL A 631 6.05 33.71 -16.13
CA VAL A 631 7.37 33.92 -15.52
C VAL A 631 8.03 35.14 -16.14
N LEU A 632 8.46 36.08 -15.30
CA LEU A 632 8.99 37.39 -15.69
C LEU A 632 10.51 37.46 -15.47
N LEU A 633 11.24 37.92 -16.49
CA LEU A 633 12.71 37.95 -16.57
C LEU A 633 13.25 39.38 -16.83
N SER A 634 14.57 39.54 -16.83
CA SER A 634 15.24 40.59 -17.62
C SER A 634 15.48 40.09 -19.04
N GLU A 635 15.66 41.01 -19.99
CA GLU A 635 16.08 40.68 -21.36
C GLU A 635 17.40 39.88 -21.37
N GLU A 636 18.34 40.24 -20.49
CA GLU A 636 19.59 39.49 -20.27
C GLU A 636 19.33 38.06 -19.78
N ASN A 637 18.50 37.87 -18.75
CA ASN A 637 18.17 36.53 -18.24
C ASN A 637 17.33 35.71 -19.24
N MET A 638 16.52 36.36 -20.10
CA MET A 638 15.85 35.73 -21.23
C MET A 638 16.86 35.22 -22.27
N LEU A 639 17.84 36.04 -22.66
CA LEU A 639 18.91 35.64 -23.58
C LEU A 639 19.72 34.46 -23.02
N VAL A 640 20.08 34.49 -21.73
CA VAL A 640 20.73 33.36 -21.05
C VAL A 640 19.83 32.11 -21.00
N ALA A 641 18.53 32.26 -20.75
CA ALA A 641 17.58 31.14 -20.77
C ALA A 641 17.44 30.52 -22.17
N LYS A 642 17.45 31.34 -23.23
CA LYS A 642 17.44 30.88 -24.64
C LYS A 642 18.73 30.14 -24.99
N GLN A 643 19.90 30.67 -24.60
CA GLN A 643 21.21 30.03 -24.85
C GLN A 643 21.38 28.69 -24.11
N GLU A 644 20.87 28.55 -22.88
CA GLU A 644 20.92 27.28 -22.15
C GLU A 644 19.81 26.29 -22.58
N GLY A 645 18.78 26.78 -23.26
CA GLY A 645 17.58 26.06 -23.68
C GLY A 645 16.47 26.12 -22.61
N LEU A 646 15.33 26.70 -22.97
CA LEU A 646 14.22 27.01 -22.04
C LEU A 646 13.76 25.80 -21.22
N LEU A 647 13.49 24.65 -21.88
CA LEU A 647 13.07 23.42 -21.22
C LEU A 647 14.09 22.95 -20.17
N LYS A 648 15.38 23.00 -20.50
CA LYS A 648 16.47 22.60 -19.61
C LYS A 648 16.61 23.57 -18.43
N LYS A 649 16.62 24.88 -18.69
CA LYS A 649 16.77 25.94 -17.67
C LYS A 649 15.67 25.88 -16.62
N PHE A 650 14.42 25.78 -17.06
CA PHE A 650 13.23 25.69 -16.19
C PHE A 650 12.94 24.26 -15.70
N LYS A 651 13.84 23.30 -16.01
CA LYS A 651 13.74 21.89 -15.65
C LYS A 651 12.42 21.25 -16.09
N LEU A 652 11.89 21.64 -17.24
CA LEU A 652 10.68 21.11 -17.87
C LEU A 652 10.97 19.87 -18.74
N THR A 653 11.97 19.09 -18.35
CA THR A 653 12.32 17.81 -18.97
C THR A 653 12.57 16.77 -17.88
N THR A 654 11.93 15.61 -18.01
CA THR A 654 12.11 14.42 -17.15
C THR A 654 12.40 13.20 -18.03
N THR A 655 13.14 12.21 -17.53
CA THR A 655 13.43 10.97 -18.27
C THR A 655 12.66 9.78 -17.70
N ILE A 656 11.96 9.04 -18.56
CA ILE A 656 11.34 7.73 -18.28
C ILE A 656 12.24 6.62 -18.84
N SER A 657 12.29 5.45 -18.20
CA SER A 657 13.13 4.31 -18.61
C SER A 657 12.36 2.99 -18.49
N THR A 658 12.36 2.18 -19.56
CA THR A 658 11.61 0.92 -19.61
C THR A 658 12.40 -0.30 -19.11
N ASN A 659 13.62 -0.14 -18.61
CA ASN A 659 14.52 -1.26 -18.28
C ASN A 659 14.05 -2.20 -17.15
N ASN A 660 13.07 -1.78 -16.35
CA ASN A 660 12.76 -2.36 -15.04
C ASN A 660 11.33 -2.92 -14.97
N MET A 661 10.88 -3.62 -16.01
CA MET A 661 9.59 -4.32 -15.98
C MET A 661 9.76 -5.70 -15.33
N HIS A 662 9.41 -5.81 -14.05
CA HIS A 662 9.33 -7.09 -13.34
C HIS A 662 7.88 -7.34 -12.93
N LEU A 663 7.31 -8.49 -13.30
CA LEU A 663 5.92 -8.83 -13.02
C LEU A 663 5.82 -10.30 -12.63
N PHE A 664 4.80 -10.65 -11.86
CA PHE A 664 4.40 -12.05 -11.72
C PHE A 664 3.69 -12.51 -13.01
N ASP A 665 4.12 -13.65 -13.55
CA ASP A 665 3.40 -14.35 -14.62
C ASP A 665 2.11 -15.03 -14.09
N SER A 666 1.42 -15.76 -14.96
CA SER A 666 0.18 -16.48 -14.61
C SER A 666 0.39 -17.58 -13.56
N ALA A 667 1.61 -18.13 -13.45
CA ALA A 667 2.00 -19.15 -12.48
C ALA A 667 2.54 -18.58 -11.15
N GLY A 668 2.66 -17.25 -11.03
CA GLY A 668 3.15 -16.58 -9.82
C GLY A 668 4.68 -16.50 -9.71
N VAL A 669 5.41 -16.62 -10.82
CA VAL A 669 6.87 -16.46 -10.87
C VAL A 669 7.24 -15.06 -11.35
N ILE A 670 8.25 -14.42 -10.72
CA ILE A 670 8.70 -13.07 -11.14
C ILE A 670 9.59 -13.17 -12.39
N LYS A 671 9.05 -12.70 -13.51
CA LYS A 671 9.73 -12.60 -14.80
C LYS A 671 10.16 -11.15 -15.08
N LYS A 672 11.30 -10.97 -15.74
CA LYS A 672 11.70 -9.69 -16.34
C LYS A 672 11.20 -9.64 -17.78
N TYR A 673 10.68 -8.50 -18.18
CA TYR A 673 10.33 -8.17 -19.56
C TYR A 673 11.23 -7.02 -20.02
N ASP A 674 11.67 -7.03 -21.28
CA ASP A 674 12.61 -6.05 -21.84
C ASP A 674 11.89 -4.92 -22.60
N ASN A 675 10.67 -5.17 -23.05
CA ASN A 675 9.80 -4.25 -23.78
C ASN A 675 8.31 -4.52 -23.43
N PRO A 676 7.38 -3.59 -23.70
CA PRO A 676 5.95 -3.81 -23.43
C PRO A 676 5.32 -4.85 -24.38
N GLU A 677 5.89 -5.07 -25.56
CA GLU A 677 5.38 -6.04 -26.55
C GLU A 677 5.46 -7.48 -26.01
N GLN A 678 6.53 -7.87 -25.30
CA GLN A 678 6.65 -9.17 -24.62
C GLN A 678 5.59 -9.38 -23.53
N ILE A 679 5.12 -8.31 -22.89
CA ILE A 679 4.02 -8.39 -21.90
C ILE A 679 2.70 -8.62 -22.64
N LEU A 680 2.47 -7.89 -23.72
CA LEU A 680 1.28 -8.02 -24.55
C LEU A 680 1.16 -9.39 -25.23
N GLU A 681 2.25 -9.92 -25.76
CA GLU A 681 2.33 -11.26 -26.37
C GLU A 681 2.02 -12.36 -25.33
N ASN A 682 2.63 -12.29 -24.15
CA ASN A 682 2.41 -13.29 -23.09
C ASN A 682 0.98 -13.24 -22.53
N PHE A 683 0.41 -12.03 -22.42
CA PHE A 683 -1.02 -11.82 -22.14
C PHE A 683 -1.93 -12.35 -23.25
N PHE A 684 -1.55 -12.17 -24.52
CA PHE A 684 -2.38 -12.52 -25.66
C PHE A 684 -2.71 -14.02 -25.71
N HIS A 685 -1.70 -14.87 -25.54
CA HIS A 685 -1.87 -16.33 -25.52
C HIS A 685 -2.79 -16.77 -24.37
N LEU A 686 -2.54 -16.27 -23.15
CA LEU A 686 -3.37 -16.57 -21.97
C LEU A 686 -4.82 -16.11 -22.15
N ARG A 687 -5.04 -14.90 -22.69
CA ARG A 687 -6.39 -14.38 -22.89
C ARG A 687 -7.16 -15.17 -23.94
N LEU A 688 -6.49 -15.65 -24.99
CA LEU A 688 -7.11 -16.49 -26.03
C LEU A 688 -7.57 -17.85 -25.49
N GLU A 689 -6.77 -18.50 -24.65
CA GLU A 689 -7.13 -19.74 -23.93
C GLU A 689 -8.36 -19.53 -23.02
N TYR A 690 -8.44 -18.38 -22.36
CA TYR A 690 -9.62 -18.00 -21.58
C TYR A 690 -10.85 -17.72 -22.45
N TYR A 691 -10.72 -17.21 -23.68
CA TYR A 691 -11.85 -17.11 -24.62
C TYR A 691 -12.34 -18.47 -25.13
N GLU A 692 -11.44 -19.45 -25.30
CA GLU A 692 -11.82 -20.84 -25.62
C GLU A 692 -12.60 -21.47 -24.46
N THR A 693 -12.10 -21.30 -23.23
CA THR A 693 -12.76 -21.74 -22.00
C THR A 693 -14.11 -21.04 -21.79
N ARG A 694 -14.19 -19.71 -21.99
CA ARG A 694 -15.42 -18.91 -21.94
C ARG A 694 -16.44 -19.38 -22.98
N LYS A 695 -16.03 -19.62 -24.23
CA LYS A 695 -16.92 -20.16 -25.27
C LYS A 695 -17.51 -21.50 -24.83
N LYS A 696 -16.68 -22.42 -24.32
CA LYS A 696 -17.12 -23.73 -23.84
C LYS A 696 -18.16 -23.60 -22.72
N VAL A 697 -17.85 -22.84 -21.67
CA VAL A 697 -18.75 -22.67 -20.51
C VAL A 697 -20.05 -21.93 -20.88
N LEU A 698 -20.00 -20.93 -21.76
CA LEU A 698 -21.20 -20.28 -22.27
C LEU A 698 -22.08 -21.25 -23.07
N LEU A 699 -21.47 -22.08 -23.94
CA LEU A 699 -22.17 -23.09 -24.72
C LEU A 699 -22.81 -24.16 -23.82
N GLU A 700 -22.08 -24.68 -22.83
CA GLU A 700 -22.59 -25.65 -21.86
C GLU A 700 -23.78 -25.09 -21.06
N ASN A 701 -23.73 -23.82 -20.63
CA ASN A 701 -24.84 -23.17 -19.93
C ASN A 701 -26.07 -22.93 -20.82
N LEU A 702 -25.89 -22.50 -22.08
CA LEU A 702 -26.99 -22.28 -23.01
C LEU A 702 -27.65 -23.59 -23.44
N GLU A 703 -26.87 -24.64 -23.69
CA GLU A 703 -27.37 -25.99 -24.00
C GLU A 703 -28.10 -26.62 -22.81
N PHE A 704 -27.67 -26.35 -21.57
CA PHE A 704 -28.35 -26.77 -20.35
C PHE A 704 -29.72 -26.06 -20.14
N GLU A 705 -29.80 -24.74 -20.35
CA GLU A 705 -31.09 -24.05 -20.30
C GLU A 705 -32.01 -24.41 -21.49
N LEU A 706 -31.44 -24.74 -22.66
CA LEU A 706 -32.20 -25.27 -23.80
C LEU A 706 -32.83 -26.62 -23.47
N LEU A 707 -32.05 -27.57 -22.95
CA LEU A 707 -32.53 -28.88 -22.48
C LEU A 707 -33.66 -28.74 -21.44
N LYS A 708 -33.55 -27.74 -20.56
CA LYS A 708 -34.53 -27.42 -19.52
C LYS A 708 -35.80 -26.76 -20.08
N LEU A 709 -35.71 -25.97 -21.15
CA LEU A 709 -36.87 -25.48 -21.91
C LEU A 709 -37.55 -26.61 -22.69
N GLU A 710 -36.80 -27.49 -23.34
CA GLU A 710 -37.32 -28.65 -24.07
C GLU A 710 -38.08 -29.61 -23.14
N ASN A 711 -37.50 -29.95 -21.99
CA ASN A 711 -38.17 -30.77 -20.99
C ASN A 711 -39.46 -30.09 -20.47
N LYS A 712 -39.49 -28.77 -20.29
CA LYS A 712 -40.71 -28.03 -19.92
C LYS A 712 -41.77 -28.07 -21.03
N VAL A 713 -41.40 -27.78 -22.29
CA VAL A 713 -42.31 -27.84 -23.44
C VAL A 713 -42.91 -29.25 -23.56
N ARG A 714 -42.08 -30.29 -23.45
CA ARG A 714 -42.50 -31.70 -23.52
C ARG A 714 -43.40 -32.09 -22.34
N PHE A 715 -43.14 -31.60 -21.14
CA PHE A 715 -43.97 -31.83 -19.96
C PHE A 715 -45.35 -31.19 -20.11
N ILE A 716 -45.43 -29.89 -20.43
CA ILE A 716 -46.71 -29.19 -20.55
C ILE A 716 -47.53 -29.77 -21.72
N LEU A 717 -46.91 -30.09 -22.86
CA LEU A 717 -47.59 -30.78 -23.97
C LEU A 717 -48.17 -32.13 -23.52
N GLY A 718 -47.41 -32.92 -22.76
CA GLY A 718 -47.90 -34.18 -22.21
C GLY A 718 -49.09 -33.99 -21.27
N VAL A 719 -49.08 -32.96 -20.43
CA VAL A 719 -50.20 -32.64 -19.52
C VAL A 719 -51.43 -32.15 -20.28
N VAL A 720 -51.27 -31.22 -21.23
CA VAL A 720 -52.36 -30.66 -22.05
C VAL A 720 -53.04 -31.73 -22.92
N ARG A 721 -52.30 -32.74 -23.38
CA ARG A 721 -52.83 -33.87 -24.15
C ARG A 721 -53.39 -35.01 -23.30
N GLY A 722 -53.26 -34.94 -21.96
CA GLY A 722 -53.63 -36.02 -21.05
C GLY A 722 -52.65 -37.21 -21.04
N GLU A 723 -51.52 -37.12 -21.74
CA GLU A 723 -50.44 -38.13 -21.73
C GLU A 723 -49.74 -38.21 -20.36
N ILE A 724 -49.75 -37.12 -19.56
CA ILE A 724 -49.19 -37.02 -18.20
C ILE A 724 -50.27 -36.47 -17.26
N ILE A 725 -50.73 -37.28 -16.31
CA ILE A 725 -51.77 -36.88 -15.35
C ILE A 725 -51.11 -36.50 -14.03
N VAL A 726 -51.05 -35.18 -13.75
CA VAL A 726 -50.44 -34.63 -12.52
C VAL A 726 -51.43 -34.57 -11.35
N ASN A 727 -52.73 -34.51 -11.63
CA ASN A 727 -53.77 -34.35 -10.61
C ASN A 727 -54.04 -35.66 -9.84
N ASN A 728 -54.28 -35.56 -8.53
CA ASN A 728 -54.60 -36.66 -7.62
C ASN A 728 -53.63 -37.87 -7.68
N ARG A 729 -52.33 -37.60 -7.82
CA ARG A 729 -51.25 -38.61 -7.92
C ARG A 729 -50.15 -38.35 -6.88
N LYS A 730 -49.55 -39.41 -6.31
CA LYS A 730 -48.39 -39.28 -5.41
C LYS A 730 -47.14 -38.83 -6.18
N ARG A 731 -46.35 -37.89 -5.62
CA ARG A 731 -45.10 -37.39 -6.24
C ARG A 731 -44.15 -38.53 -6.64
N ALA A 732 -43.95 -39.51 -5.75
CA ALA A 732 -43.16 -40.73 -6.03
C ALA A 732 -43.50 -41.43 -7.37
N HIS A 733 -44.80 -41.55 -7.70
CA HIS A 733 -45.23 -42.19 -8.94
C HIS A 733 -45.02 -41.29 -10.17
N LEU A 734 -45.13 -39.96 -10.00
CA LEU A 734 -44.81 -38.99 -11.04
C LEU A 734 -43.30 -38.95 -11.34
N PHE A 735 -42.43 -39.10 -10.35
CA PHE A 735 -40.98 -39.20 -10.57
C PHE A 735 -40.61 -40.44 -11.39
N LEU A 736 -41.16 -41.61 -11.04
CA LEU A 736 -40.99 -42.84 -11.82
C LEU A 736 -41.52 -42.68 -13.26
N GLU A 737 -42.70 -42.07 -13.44
CA GLU A 737 -43.28 -41.81 -14.77
C GLU A 737 -42.42 -40.85 -15.61
N LEU A 738 -41.87 -39.78 -15.02
CA LEU A 738 -40.96 -38.85 -15.69
C LEU A 738 -39.62 -39.51 -16.05
N HIS A 739 -39.07 -40.34 -15.16
CA HIS A 739 -37.85 -41.09 -15.42
C HIS A 739 -38.03 -42.11 -16.56
N GLN A 740 -39.12 -42.90 -16.52
CA GLN A 740 -39.47 -43.86 -17.57
C GLN A 740 -39.77 -43.19 -18.92
N LYS A 741 -40.36 -42.00 -18.93
CA LYS A 741 -40.54 -41.18 -20.14
C LYS A 741 -39.26 -40.45 -20.58
N GLY A 742 -38.11 -40.71 -19.93
CA GLY A 742 -36.82 -40.14 -20.30
C GLY A 742 -36.80 -38.61 -20.22
N PHE A 743 -37.37 -38.03 -19.16
CA PHE A 743 -37.12 -36.63 -18.81
C PHE A 743 -35.78 -36.53 -18.09
N ASN A 744 -34.98 -35.51 -18.39
CA ASN A 744 -33.68 -35.33 -17.76
C ASN A 744 -33.86 -34.92 -16.29
N PRO A 745 -33.26 -35.62 -15.31
CA PRO A 745 -33.14 -35.09 -13.96
C PRO A 745 -32.21 -33.88 -13.99
N ILE A 746 -32.58 -32.79 -13.33
CA ILE A 746 -31.76 -31.61 -13.15
C ILE A 746 -31.57 -31.41 -11.65
N PRO A 747 -30.43 -31.86 -11.09
CA PRO A 747 -30.16 -31.71 -9.67
C PRO A 747 -30.26 -30.25 -9.22
N LYS A 748 -31.03 -30.01 -8.16
CA LYS A 748 -30.95 -28.75 -7.42
C LYS A 748 -29.49 -28.61 -6.96
N LYS A 749 -28.76 -27.60 -7.49
CA LYS A 749 -27.47 -27.22 -6.92
C LYS A 749 -27.69 -26.96 -5.43
N SER A 750 -27.07 -27.77 -4.58
CA SER A 750 -27.03 -27.49 -3.15
C SER A 750 -26.45 -26.09 -2.96
N LYS A 751 -27.13 -25.24 -2.18
CA LYS A 751 -26.48 -24.02 -1.68
C LYS A 751 -25.21 -24.46 -0.96
N ALA A 752 -24.09 -23.81 -1.23
CA ALA A 752 -22.92 -23.95 -0.36
C ALA A 752 -23.36 -23.52 1.05
N VAL A 753 -23.17 -24.42 2.04
CA VAL A 753 -23.73 -24.23 3.38
C VAL A 753 -23.10 -23.01 4.04
N VAL A 754 -23.89 -21.96 4.22
CA VAL A 754 -23.50 -20.78 5.02
C VAL A 754 -23.52 -21.19 6.49
N PRO A 755 -22.41 -21.08 7.25
CA PRO A 755 -22.40 -21.49 8.66
C PRO A 755 -23.20 -20.52 9.55
N GLY A 756 -24.51 -20.75 9.67
CA GLY A 756 -25.36 -19.94 10.57
C GLY A 756 -26.86 -20.13 10.41
N GLU A 757 -27.37 -20.51 9.23
CA GLU A 757 -28.80 -20.78 9.03
C GLU A 757 -29.12 -22.21 9.50
N THR A 758 -29.94 -22.34 10.54
CA THR A 758 -30.64 -23.58 10.86
C THR A 758 -31.87 -23.68 9.96
N ASP A 759 -31.68 -24.21 8.75
CA ASP A 759 -32.81 -24.71 7.95
C ASP A 759 -33.38 -25.95 8.67
N ASP A 760 -34.70 -25.98 8.85
CA ASP A 760 -35.39 -27.10 9.48
C ASP A 760 -35.35 -28.36 8.58
N THR A 761 -35.61 -29.52 9.18
CA THR A 761 -35.45 -30.83 8.52
C THR A 761 -36.41 -31.05 7.35
N GLU A 762 -35.96 -30.78 6.11
CA GLU A 762 -36.51 -31.46 4.93
C GLU A 762 -36.10 -32.94 4.98
N GLU A 763 -37.09 -33.85 5.00
CA GLU A 763 -36.86 -35.29 5.02
C GLU A 763 -36.24 -35.77 3.69
N ALA A 764 -35.20 -36.59 3.78
CA ALA A 764 -34.58 -37.19 2.60
C ALA A 764 -35.42 -38.37 2.07
N GLU A 765 -36.40 -38.08 1.20
CA GLU A 765 -37.04 -39.11 0.36
C GLU A 765 -35.99 -39.70 -0.61
N ASP A 766 -35.39 -40.81 -0.19
CA ASP A 766 -34.40 -41.56 -0.99
C ASP A 766 -35.07 -42.31 -2.16
N SER A 767 -34.28 -42.62 -3.20
CA SER A 767 -34.80 -43.25 -4.42
C SER A 767 -35.23 -44.71 -4.17
N PRO A 768 -36.45 -45.14 -4.58
CA PRO A 768 -36.89 -46.53 -4.46
C PRO A 768 -36.05 -47.56 -5.24
N ASP A 769 -35.26 -47.10 -6.21
CA ASP A 769 -34.69 -47.94 -7.29
C ASP A 769 -33.14 -47.91 -7.32
N GLY A 770 -32.49 -47.31 -6.30
CA GLY A 770 -31.02 -47.29 -6.14
C GLY A 770 -30.24 -46.51 -7.21
N SER A 771 -30.91 -45.84 -8.15
CA SER A 771 -30.32 -45.21 -9.35
C SER A 771 -29.55 -43.91 -9.11
N GLY A 772 -29.45 -43.44 -7.85
CA GLY A 772 -28.77 -42.20 -7.47
C GLY A 772 -29.50 -40.89 -7.85
N VAL A 773 -30.55 -40.96 -8.68
CA VAL A 773 -31.41 -39.82 -9.03
C VAL A 773 -32.37 -39.54 -7.88
N ARG A 774 -32.49 -38.27 -7.47
CA ARG A 774 -33.37 -37.85 -6.36
C ARG A 774 -34.72 -37.37 -6.86
N ALA A 775 -35.74 -37.52 -6.02
CA ALA A 775 -37.06 -36.92 -6.20
C ALA A 775 -36.99 -35.42 -6.56
N SER A 776 -36.15 -34.67 -5.83
CA SER A 776 -35.98 -33.23 -6.01
C SER A 776 -35.32 -32.80 -7.33
N ASP A 777 -34.76 -33.72 -8.13
CA ASP A 777 -34.15 -33.43 -9.43
C ASP A 777 -35.18 -33.17 -10.55
N TYR A 778 -36.46 -33.48 -10.31
CA TYR A 778 -37.57 -33.25 -11.24
C TYR A 778 -38.48 -32.06 -10.82
N ASP A 779 -38.18 -31.38 -9.71
CA ASP A 779 -38.99 -30.26 -9.21
C ASP A 779 -39.08 -29.11 -10.22
N TYR A 780 -38.11 -28.94 -11.13
CA TYR A 780 -38.17 -27.89 -12.17
C TYR A 780 -39.33 -28.05 -13.17
N LEU A 781 -39.99 -29.22 -13.17
CA LEU A 781 -41.24 -29.51 -13.87
C LEU A 781 -42.42 -29.54 -12.90
N LEU A 782 -42.29 -30.23 -11.76
CA LEU A 782 -43.42 -30.45 -10.83
C LEU A 782 -43.76 -29.26 -9.92
N SER A 783 -42.88 -28.26 -9.80
CA SER A 783 -43.16 -27.00 -9.09
C SER A 783 -43.85 -25.93 -9.96
N MET A 784 -44.15 -26.24 -11.22
CA MET A 784 -44.82 -25.29 -12.13
C MET A 784 -46.25 -25.01 -11.68
N ALA A 785 -46.59 -23.72 -11.52
CA ALA A 785 -47.93 -23.29 -11.12
C ALA A 785 -48.99 -23.75 -12.14
N ILE A 786 -50.14 -24.23 -11.65
CA ILE A 786 -51.19 -24.86 -12.49
C ILE A 786 -51.64 -23.96 -13.65
N GLY A 787 -51.74 -22.64 -13.43
CA GLY A 787 -52.08 -21.66 -14.47
C GLY A 787 -51.05 -21.51 -15.60
N THR A 788 -49.90 -22.19 -15.55
CA THR A 788 -48.90 -22.23 -16.63
C THR A 788 -49.07 -23.44 -17.56
N LEU A 789 -50.03 -24.33 -17.28
CA LEU A 789 -50.28 -25.56 -18.05
C LEU A 789 -51.22 -25.31 -19.24
N THR A 790 -50.91 -24.30 -20.07
CA THR A 790 -51.75 -23.84 -21.19
C THR A 790 -51.04 -23.93 -22.55
N LEU A 791 -51.81 -24.04 -23.64
CA LEU A 791 -51.28 -24.02 -25.01
C LEU A 791 -50.56 -22.70 -25.33
N GLU A 792 -51.05 -21.57 -24.83
CA GLU A 792 -50.40 -20.26 -24.95
C GLU A 792 -49.00 -20.27 -24.31
N LYS A 793 -48.88 -20.90 -23.13
CA LYS A 793 -47.58 -21.00 -22.45
C LYS A 793 -46.62 -21.96 -23.16
N VAL A 794 -47.13 -23.02 -23.80
CA VAL A 794 -46.34 -23.85 -24.72
C VAL A 794 -45.84 -23.03 -25.91
N GLN A 795 -46.69 -22.22 -26.54
CA GLN A 795 -46.28 -21.37 -27.67
C GLN A 795 -45.19 -20.38 -27.25
N GLN A 796 -45.32 -19.74 -26.08
CA GLN A 796 -44.26 -18.89 -25.53
C GLN A 796 -42.95 -19.65 -25.31
N LEU A 797 -43.00 -20.81 -24.65
CA LEU A 797 -41.81 -21.61 -24.34
C LEU A 797 -41.15 -22.22 -25.60
N CYS A 798 -41.92 -22.49 -26.66
CA CYS A 798 -41.37 -22.83 -27.97
C CYS A 798 -40.64 -21.64 -28.60
N ALA A 799 -41.20 -20.42 -28.54
CA ALA A 799 -40.51 -19.23 -29.03
C ALA A 799 -39.23 -18.92 -28.22
N ASP A 800 -39.27 -19.08 -26.89
CA ASP A 800 -38.10 -18.96 -26.01
C ASP A 800 -37.03 -20.00 -26.37
N ARG A 801 -37.43 -21.27 -26.60
CA ARG A 801 -36.54 -22.37 -27.06
C ARG A 801 -35.93 -22.05 -28.42
N ASP A 802 -36.73 -21.62 -29.40
CA ASP A 802 -36.27 -21.42 -30.78
C ASP A 802 -35.30 -20.24 -30.88
N LYS A 803 -35.54 -19.19 -30.07
CA LYS A 803 -34.58 -18.11 -29.84
C LYS A 803 -33.27 -18.63 -29.23
N LEU A 804 -33.35 -19.41 -28.15
CA LEU A 804 -32.17 -19.93 -27.45
C LEU A 804 -31.37 -20.92 -28.31
N ASN A 805 -32.02 -21.76 -29.12
CA ASN A 805 -31.35 -22.62 -30.09
C ASN A 805 -30.63 -21.80 -31.17
N GLY A 806 -31.22 -20.70 -31.63
CA GLY A 806 -30.56 -19.73 -32.51
C GLY A 806 -29.32 -19.07 -31.88
N GLU A 807 -29.36 -18.79 -30.58
CA GLU A 807 -28.21 -18.29 -29.81
C GLU A 807 -27.11 -19.36 -29.65
N VAL A 808 -27.47 -20.61 -29.36
CA VAL A 808 -26.55 -21.77 -29.33
C VAL A 808 -25.88 -21.98 -30.69
N ASP A 809 -26.64 -22.02 -31.79
CA ASP A 809 -26.08 -22.19 -33.13
C ASP A 809 -25.19 -21.00 -33.56
N SER A 810 -25.52 -19.79 -33.13
CA SER A 810 -24.69 -18.59 -33.34
C SER A 810 -23.37 -18.69 -32.56
N LEU A 811 -23.41 -19.09 -31.29
CA LEU A 811 -22.21 -19.27 -30.47
C LEU A 811 -21.34 -20.44 -30.97
N ARG A 812 -21.95 -21.55 -31.37
CA ARG A 812 -21.26 -22.70 -31.99
C ARG A 812 -20.44 -22.25 -33.21
N LYS A 813 -21.03 -21.45 -34.11
CA LYS A 813 -20.39 -20.89 -35.32
C LYS A 813 -19.36 -19.80 -35.01
N THR A 814 -19.53 -19.02 -33.94
CA THR A 814 -18.63 -17.92 -33.56
C THR A 814 -17.29 -18.47 -33.04
N THR A 815 -16.15 -17.97 -33.55
CA THR A 815 -14.82 -18.38 -33.05
C THR A 815 -14.41 -17.58 -31.79
N PRO A 816 -13.50 -18.10 -30.94
CA PRO A 816 -12.97 -17.38 -29.78
C PRO A 816 -12.40 -16.00 -30.14
N ARG A 817 -11.69 -15.90 -31.28
CA ARG A 817 -11.19 -14.62 -31.81
C ARG A 817 -12.31 -13.61 -32.07
N VAL A 818 -13.44 -14.04 -32.63
CA VAL A 818 -14.59 -13.15 -32.91
C VAL A 818 -15.33 -12.73 -31.63
N LEU A 819 -15.33 -13.55 -30.57
CA LEU A 819 -15.81 -13.11 -29.25
C LEU A 819 -14.93 -11.98 -28.70
N TRP A 820 -13.61 -12.10 -28.81
CA TRP A 820 -12.68 -11.07 -28.36
C TRP A 820 -12.82 -9.77 -29.17
N VAL A 821 -12.93 -9.84 -30.51
CA VAL A 821 -13.17 -8.65 -31.35
C VAL A 821 -14.42 -7.87 -30.90
N LYS A 822 -15.53 -8.56 -30.59
CA LYS A 822 -16.76 -7.91 -30.10
C LYS A 822 -16.57 -7.22 -28.75
N ASP A 823 -15.85 -7.84 -27.82
CA ASP A 823 -15.54 -7.21 -26.52
C ASP A 823 -14.62 -5.98 -26.69
N LEU A 824 -13.67 -6.01 -27.64
CA LEU A 824 -12.80 -4.88 -27.97
C LEU A 824 -13.56 -3.72 -28.63
N GLU A 825 -14.49 -4.01 -29.55
CA GLU A 825 -15.40 -3.02 -30.15
C GLU A 825 -16.28 -2.36 -29.08
N ALA A 826 -16.84 -3.14 -28.15
CA ALA A 826 -17.62 -2.62 -27.03
C ALA A 826 -16.78 -1.75 -26.08
N LEU A 827 -15.51 -2.08 -25.87
CA LEU A 827 -14.58 -1.24 -25.10
C LEU A 827 -14.27 0.08 -25.80
N GLU A 828 -14.01 0.07 -27.10
CA GLU A 828 -13.73 1.30 -27.86
C GLU A 828 -14.92 2.27 -27.82
N MET A 829 -16.15 1.79 -27.91
CA MET A 829 -17.34 2.63 -27.72
C MET A 829 -17.39 3.28 -26.32
N GLN A 830 -16.87 2.62 -25.28
CA GLN A 830 -16.74 3.21 -23.93
C GLN A 830 -15.57 4.20 -23.84
N LEU A 831 -14.47 3.98 -24.57
CA LEU A 831 -13.38 4.95 -24.69
C LEU A 831 -13.84 6.21 -25.43
N ASP A 832 -14.65 6.09 -26.48
CA ASP A 832 -15.24 7.21 -27.21
C ASP A 832 -16.17 8.05 -26.31
N MET A 833 -16.96 7.41 -25.45
CA MET A 833 -17.79 8.10 -24.45
C MET A 833 -16.95 8.84 -23.39
N LEU A 834 -15.82 8.24 -22.99
CA LEU A 834 -14.88 8.81 -22.01
C LEU A 834 -14.13 10.02 -22.58
N ASP A 835 -13.60 9.92 -23.80
CA ASP A 835 -12.95 11.03 -24.52
C ASP A 835 -13.94 12.19 -24.76
N LYS A 836 -15.21 11.88 -25.08
CA LYS A 836 -16.26 12.89 -25.21
C LYS A 836 -16.55 13.62 -23.89
N HIS A 837 -16.68 12.88 -22.78
CA HIS A 837 -16.90 13.47 -21.45
C HIS A 837 -15.74 14.39 -21.03
N ASP A 838 -14.48 13.98 -21.29
CA ASP A 838 -13.30 14.80 -21.03
C ASP A 838 -13.28 16.09 -21.86
N ALA A 839 -13.71 16.02 -23.14
CA ALA A 839 -13.83 17.18 -24.02
C ALA A 839 -14.92 18.16 -23.54
N GLU A 840 -16.09 17.67 -23.14
CA GLU A 840 -17.17 18.48 -22.56
C GLU A 840 -16.72 19.15 -21.24
N ALA A 841 -15.98 18.43 -20.40
CA ALA A 841 -15.42 18.96 -19.15
C ALA A 841 -14.34 20.04 -19.39
N GLU A 842 -13.47 19.88 -20.39
CA GLU A 842 -12.52 20.95 -20.75
C GLU A 842 -13.23 22.16 -21.37
N GLU A 843 -14.26 21.97 -22.20
CA GLU A 843 -15.02 23.09 -22.78
C GLU A 843 -15.75 23.90 -21.69
N ALA A 844 -16.35 23.23 -20.71
CA ALA A 844 -16.97 23.87 -19.54
C ALA A 844 -15.94 24.69 -18.73
N ARG A 845 -14.75 24.12 -18.46
CA ARG A 845 -13.63 24.83 -17.80
C ARG A 845 -13.18 26.06 -18.61
N ARG A 846 -13.08 25.96 -19.94
CA ARG A 846 -12.74 27.09 -20.82
C ARG A 846 -13.80 28.20 -20.78
N LYS A 847 -15.09 27.84 -20.81
CA LYS A 847 -16.22 28.79 -20.70
C LYS A 847 -16.20 29.57 -19.38
N LEU A 848 -15.93 28.89 -18.25
CA LEU A 848 -15.81 29.53 -16.94
C LEU A 848 -14.65 30.54 -16.88
N LYS A 849 -13.47 30.21 -17.41
CA LYS A 849 -12.34 31.15 -17.48
C LYS A 849 -12.62 32.35 -18.39
N GLY A 850 -13.30 32.12 -19.53
CA GLY A 850 -13.70 33.19 -20.45
C GLY A 850 -14.73 34.17 -19.87
N ALA A 851 -15.58 33.73 -18.95
CA ALA A 851 -16.55 34.60 -18.28
C ALA A 851 -15.87 35.57 -17.30
N GLY A 852 -14.90 35.09 -16.50
CA GLY A 852 -14.16 35.92 -15.55
C GLY A 852 -13.43 37.10 -16.20
N ALA A 853 -12.85 36.90 -17.38
CA ALA A 853 -12.13 37.92 -18.13
C ALA A 853 -13.00 39.10 -18.64
N LYS A 854 -14.33 38.98 -18.59
CA LYS A 854 -15.27 40.07 -18.95
C LYS A 854 -15.79 40.86 -17.74
N GLY A 855 -15.42 40.48 -16.52
CA GLY A 855 -15.91 41.14 -15.29
C GLY A 855 -15.16 42.42 -14.90
N ASP A 856 -13.89 42.56 -15.29
CA ASP A 856 -12.99 43.59 -14.75
C ASP A 856 -13.02 44.91 -15.54
N ALA A 857 -14.23 45.41 -15.82
CA ALA A 857 -14.48 46.59 -16.63
C ALA A 857 -15.49 47.55 -15.96
N GLY A 858 -15.11 48.08 -14.78
CA GLY A 858 -15.66 49.36 -14.29
C GLY A 858 -16.59 49.33 -13.07
N PHE A 859 -16.11 48.85 -11.92
CA PHE A 859 -16.71 49.23 -10.63
C PHE A 859 -16.08 50.53 -10.09
N LYS A 860 -16.79 51.66 -10.18
CA LYS A 860 -16.36 52.94 -9.60
C LYS A 860 -16.42 52.89 -8.07
N VAL A 861 -15.27 52.95 -7.42
CA VAL A 861 -15.15 53.02 -5.95
C VAL A 861 -15.69 54.36 -5.43
N SER A 862 -16.76 54.33 -4.64
CA SER A 862 -17.10 55.42 -3.72
C SER A 862 -16.42 55.19 -2.37
N LYS A 863 -15.82 56.24 -1.80
CA LYS A 863 -15.06 56.15 -0.55
C LYS A 863 -15.98 56.21 0.67
N GLN A 864 -15.86 55.26 1.59
CA GLN A 864 -16.03 55.51 3.03
C GLN A 864 -15.15 54.56 3.85
N ALA A 865 -14.59 55.04 4.95
CA ALA A 865 -13.55 54.35 5.72
C ALA A 865 -14.13 53.50 6.87
N PRO A 866 -13.50 52.36 7.24
CA PRO A 866 -13.99 51.50 8.31
C PRO A 866 -13.83 52.12 9.69
N LYS A 867 -14.82 51.90 10.58
CA LYS A 867 -14.71 52.13 12.03
C LYS A 867 -14.69 50.80 12.76
N ASN A 868 -13.86 50.71 13.81
CA ASN A 868 -13.66 49.49 14.58
C ASN A 868 -14.93 48.99 15.28
N PRO A 869 -15.12 47.66 15.41
CA PRO A 869 -16.29 47.10 16.07
C PRO A 869 -16.24 47.24 17.60
N ARG A 870 -17.40 47.47 18.21
CA ARG A 870 -17.66 47.16 19.63
C ARG A 870 -18.88 46.26 19.75
N LYS A 871 -18.84 45.44 20.81
CA LYS A 871 -19.87 44.49 21.27
C LYS A 871 -21.30 45.03 21.17
N TYR A 872 -22.29 44.16 20.97
CA TYR A 872 -23.45 44.05 21.88
C TYR A 872 -24.06 42.64 21.86
N THR A 873 -25.19 42.44 22.53
CA THR A 873 -25.54 41.19 23.24
C THR A 873 -26.86 40.55 22.76
N LYS A 874 -27.04 39.25 23.02
CA LYS A 874 -28.29 38.50 22.80
C LYS A 874 -29.52 39.16 23.43
N LYS A 875 -30.65 39.17 22.69
CA LYS A 875 -31.99 38.84 23.22
C LYS A 875 -32.95 38.52 22.07
N ALA A 876 -33.73 37.45 22.22
CA ALA A 876 -34.92 37.13 21.42
C ALA A 876 -35.78 36.13 22.21
N ILE A 877 -37.11 36.24 22.10
CA ILE A 877 -38.15 35.33 22.59
C ILE A 877 -39.21 35.24 21.46
N ASN A 878 -40.07 34.22 21.51
CA ASN A 878 -41.20 33.87 20.63
C ASN A 878 -42.23 35.04 20.47
N GLU A 879 -43.35 35.01 19.72
CA GLU A 879 -44.45 34.03 19.47
C GLU A 879 -45.22 34.48 18.18
N GLU A 880 -45.99 33.72 17.37
CA GLU A 880 -46.27 32.27 17.16
C GLU A 880 -47.01 32.05 15.78
N VAL A 881 -47.52 30.82 15.49
CA VAL A 881 -48.70 30.50 14.60
C VAL A 881 -48.57 30.70 13.05
N SER A 882 -49.05 29.82 12.14
CA SER A 882 -49.53 28.39 12.17
C SER A 882 -49.13 27.69 10.82
N VAL A 883 -49.83 26.82 10.05
CA VAL A 883 -51.23 26.34 9.82
C VAL A 883 -51.20 24.78 9.59
N GLU A 884 -52.30 24.15 9.16
CA GLU A 884 -52.57 22.69 9.10
C GLU A 884 -52.38 22.01 7.71
N THR A 885 -52.35 20.66 7.68
CA THR A 885 -53.31 19.84 6.89
C THR A 885 -53.42 18.39 7.41
N THR A 886 -54.57 17.73 7.16
CA THR A 886 -54.99 16.39 7.60
C THR A 886 -54.72 15.29 6.55
N GLY A 887 -54.84 13.96 6.78
CA GLY A 887 -55.13 13.15 7.98
C GLY A 887 -55.57 11.70 7.62
N THR A 888 -55.70 10.79 8.62
CA THR A 888 -56.35 9.43 8.56
C THR A 888 -55.74 8.32 7.66
N SER A 889 -55.83 7.00 7.94
CA SER A 889 -56.36 6.23 9.10
C SER A 889 -55.89 4.75 9.21
N SER A 890 -55.48 4.33 10.43
CA SER A 890 -55.76 3.07 11.18
C SER A 890 -55.67 1.63 10.61
N SER A 891 -55.04 0.72 11.40
CA SER A 891 -55.67 -0.49 12.00
C SER A 891 -54.80 -1.18 13.09
N SER A 892 -55.41 -1.76 14.15
CA SER A 892 -55.00 -2.92 15.02
C SER A 892 -53.49 -3.14 15.39
N ALA A 893 -52.99 -3.22 16.65
CA ALA A 893 -53.56 -3.52 17.99
C ALA A 893 -54.12 -4.97 18.16
N ILE A 894 -53.86 -5.78 19.21
CA ILE A 894 -53.29 -5.65 20.59
C ILE A 894 -52.65 -7.00 21.05
N GLU A 895 -51.75 -7.01 22.08
CA GLU A 895 -51.49 -8.02 23.16
C GLU A 895 -50.03 -7.84 23.72
N THR A 896 -49.72 -7.42 24.97
CA THR A 896 -49.85 -8.03 26.33
C THR A 896 -48.91 -9.23 26.60
N GLU A 897 -48.21 -9.38 27.74
CA GLU A 897 -47.98 -8.56 28.95
C GLU A 897 -46.78 -9.13 29.78
N ASN A 898 -46.05 -8.32 30.57
CA ASN A 898 -45.79 -8.55 32.03
C ASN A 898 -44.75 -7.62 32.71
N ALA A 899 -45.01 -7.37 34.01
CA ALA A 899 -44.32 -6.61 35.06
C ALA A 899 -42.77 -6.80 35.20
N ALA A 900 -41.97 -5.94 35.87
CA ALA A 900 -42.16 -5.26 37.15
C ALA A 900 -41.10 -4.16 37.46
N GLU A 901 -41.34 -3.29 38.46
CA GLU A 901 -40.38 -2.29 38.99
C GLU A 901 -39.42 -2.88 40.07
N VAL A 902 -38.44 -2.19 40.70
CA VAL A 902 -38.61 -1.13 41.73
C VAL A 902 -37.30 -0.33 42.00
N VAL A 903 -37.39 1.00 41.84
CA VAL A 903 -36.85 2.15 42.64
C VAL A 903 -35.69 1.94 43.66
N LYS A 904 -34.69 2.86 43.68
CA LYS A 904 -34.14 3.57 44.87
C LYS A 904 -33.28 4.84 44.49
N PRO A 905 -33.05 5.84 45.39
CA PRO A 905 -33.12 7.27 44.97
C PRO A 905 -32.13 8.31 45.62
N LYS A 906 -32.24 9.58 45.16
CA LYS A 906 -32.10 10.90 45.85
C LYS A 906 -30.88 11.26 46.75
N GLY A 907 -30.35 12.48 46.56
CA GLY A 907 -29.53 13.26 47.52
C GLY A 907 -29.45 14.77 47.15
N ARG A 908 -29.34 15.72 48.10
CA ARG A 908 -29.40 17.19 47.86
C ARG A 908 -28.81 18.05 49.02
N ALA A 909 -28.38 19.30 48.73
CA ALA A 909 -27.81 20.36 49.64
C ALA A 909 -26.37 20.08 50.19
N GLY A 910 -25.53 21.05 50.65
CA GLY A 910 -25.52 22.55 50.71
C GLY A 910 -24.28 23.07 51.51
N SER A 911 -23.90 24.37 51.65
CA SER A 911 -24.41 25.62 51.07
C SER A 911 -23.49 26.90 51.06
N LYS A 912 -22.75 27.29 52.12
CA LYS A 912 -21.96 28.56 52.31
C LYS A 912 -20.70 28.30 53.22
N LYS A 913 -19.67 29.13 53.46
CA LYS A 913 -19.43 30.61 53.35
C LYS A 913 -17.91 30.97 53.45
N ALA A 914 -17.49 32.10 52.84
CA ALA A 914 -16.35 33.01 53.17
C ALA A 914 -14.85 32.54 53.28
N PRO A 915 -13.89 33.29 52.70
CA PRO A 915 -12.48 33.37 53.11
C PRO A 915 -12.15 34.67 53.90
N ALA A 916 -11.04 34.72 54.65
CA ALA A 916 -10.63 35.93 55.40
C ALA A 916 -9.12 36.08 55.61
N LYS A 917 -8.66 37.34 55.54
CA LYS A 917 -7.38 37.94 55.99
C LYS A 917 -6.06 37.46 55.35
N SER A 918 -5.36 38.45 54.79
CA SER A 918 -3.94 38.44 54.41
C SER A 918 -3.16 39.48 55.23
N GLY A 919 -1.89 39.22 55.51
CA GLY A 919 -0.93 40.16 56.11
C GLY A 919 0.26 39.40 56.73
N THR A 920 1.46 39.95 56.89
CA THR A 920 2.05 41.25 56.47
C THR A 920 3.58 41.16 56.69
N PHE A 921 4.39 42.03 56.04
CA PHE A 921 5.85 42.19 56.21
C PHE A 921 6.72 40.96 55.80
N SER A 922 8.05 41.08 55.58
CA SER A 922 8.86 42.13 54.93
C SER A 922 10.27 41.59 54.62
N ASP A 923 11.14 42.45 54.09
CA ASP A 923 12.53 42.26 53.67
C ASP A 923 13.45 41.53 54.67
N GLU A 924 14.42 40.72 54.18
CA GLU A 924 15.86 41.11 54.12
C GLU A 924 16.77 39.98 53.54
N LEU A 925 17.99 40.36 53.14
CA LEU A 925 19.17 39.51 52.78
C LEU A 925 20.19 39.60 53.95
N PRO A 926 21.41 38.99 53.93
CA PRO A 926 22.02 37.95 53.07
C PRO A 926 22.29 36.65 53.92
N THR A 927 23.21 35.65 53.71
CA THR A 927 24.62 35.59 53.25
C THR A 927 25.12 34.17 52.93
N GLN A 928 26.11 34.08 52.02
CA GLN A 928 27.31 33.21 52.00
C GLN A 928 27.31 31.70 52.37
N ASN A 929 28.00 30.95 51.48
CA ASN A 929 28.96 29.85 51.75
C ASN A 929 28.54 28.60 52.57
N LYS A 930 28.27 27.50 51.84
CA LYS A 930 29.28 26.43 51.66
C LYS A 930 29.01 25.55 50.44
#